data_AF-A0AA36GPR5-F1
#
_entry.id   AF-A0AA36GPR5-F1
#
_cell.length_a   1.000
_cell.length_b   1.000
_cell.length_c   1.000
_cell.angle_alpha   90.00
_cell.angle_beta   90.00
_cell.angle_gamma   90.00
#
_symmetry.space_group_name_H-M   'P 1'
#
loop_
_entity.id
_entity.type
_entity.pdbx_description
1 polymer ?
#
loop_
_entity_poly.entity_id
_entity_poly.type
_entity_poly.pdbx_seq_one_letter_code
_entity_poly.pdbx_strand_id
1 'polypeptide(L)'
;MLLQLDISGVSSSNGNEELPEDRQFTIECDHQRYSIRTKSDVAEFSSNCPNPKSLYLVHPNDFPSLGMTPKQFYSFLDAPILHACIHVQFSTIKSLNFKKLQNHTGSCPGPPMKITQNKDLRTISFHENFMRNARASSVVIRGNRNLKADVITTMKKNFPWYAIDLQDPGECGVPYPFKSFYDMKGCESAYGVLYVSGSSVRRASNVKLSLKGCISIEKSDLVDVDFLDDITNFTLAEDECGHAISKNSKLCIKDPQRLKMKFESLQIDQTANPDCETTCSGGVVNDQYLATLEGCQVINGSLVIQDWNRPPANLINLKNVQRIYGSLRVANTSGLKNFDYFHDLREIIVPSGNNGSAIEIVSNPGLSKLTLPRLRALKSESDLKIIISDNPDLTMKQASVNKLYQLAQGKKHTRIQYKDSTTFFDALTSRKWYLLISIMVVLILILVIINASILTKRHIQKRKYFDKYGFPRPPWHLQKRSQDILASWVKEIVLKNPLIWRCSDREIIWPYQEIDATHKDINVIVDNNSSFLKEHMLPIAANGHLPKDKFLLFERVKTLLSKEVVIVIGSDKHPTCVVRDIPIEQDKTKAYKYKEKTYTFTLTGTRKLAPCTQEYTYKVITDVKAKDKKKNKQKEDEQMCRNVRIYYHQWGNRFLPSEFDEILQLAMLYVPDRTVCVSDRRKEVFSLIHTLHTFCHITMDQVSIVDVLQLHTEKCNGAVLDRNELVFAMAVVMEWAYQSRSIPKELKLKHVEWCHSYAIMDKFMRKNPNIKYIHPDYLVKLDAKVRQSIYNEGFTSSPRFSERESGAVTDPYHRKNVKQHTMYSKVLKTVGTQDDGDKDDGKFWLGNDNANNEKVPLLNAVKERGGTEHSCLARILFYMSSLEKREAEGRPSREPLLSSAFAAG
;
A
#
# COMPACT_ATOMS: atom_id res chain seq x y z
N MET A 1 7.10 -11.44 -15.90
CA MET A 1 8.52 -11.33 -16.29
C MET A 1 9.11 -12.71 -16.11
N LEU A 2 9.14 -13.54 -17.16
CA LEU A 2 9.75 -14.87 -17.13
C LEU A 2 11.02 -14.77 -17.99
N LEU A 3 12.18 -14.75 -17.33
CA LEU A 3 13.49 -14.66 -17.96
C LEU A 3 13.91 -16.04 -18.49
N GLN A 4 14.34 -16.05 -19.75
CA GLN A 4 14.79 -17.20 -20.52
C GLN A 4 16.12 -17.74 -19.97
N LEU A 5 16.22 -19.07 -19.77
CA LEU A 5 17.47 -19.76 -19.43
C LEU A 5 18.39 -19.78 -20.66
N ASP A 6 19.15 -18.70 -20.87
CA ASP A 6 20.20 -18.70 -21.89
C ASP A 6 21.50 -19.26 -21.28
N ILE A 7 21.79 -20.54 -21.55
CA ILE A 7 22.97 -21.25 -21.05
C ILE A 7 24.18 -21.04 -22.01
N SER A 8 24.06 -20.22 -23.06
CA SER A 8 25.19 -19.94 -23.94
C SER A 8 26.10 -18.82 -23.41
N GLY A 9 27.19 -19.23 -22.75
CA GLY A 9 28.48 -18.55 -22.76
C GLY A 9 28.53 -17.12 -22.20
N VAL A 10 28.49 -16.97 -20.87
CA VAL A 10 28.90 -15.72 -20.22
C VAL A 10 30.43 -15.68 -20.15
N SER A 11 31.04 -14.67 -20.78
CA SER A 11 32.47 -14.38 -20.70
C SER A 11 32.88 -14.02 -19.27
N SER A 12 34.03 -14.53 -18.82
CA SER A 12 34.54 -14.39 -17.45
C SER A 12 34.76 -12.93 -17.03
N SER A 13 33.81 -12.36 -16.30
CA SER A 13 34.01 -11.21 -15.41
C SER A 13 34.31 -11.68 -13.98
N ASN A 14 35.03 -10.85 -13.21
CA ASN A 14 35.57 -11.13 -11.87
C ASN A 14 34.59 -11.86 -10.91
N GLY A 15 35.09 -12.84 -10.16
CA GLY A 15 34.32 -13.82 -9.37
C GLY A 15 33.45 -13.31 -8.22
N ASN A 16 33.48 -12.02 -7.87
CA ASN A 16 32.73 -11.44 -6.75
C ASN A 16 31.45 -10.70 -7.17
N GLU A 17 30.94 -10.95 -8.38
CA GLU A 17 29.70 -10.34 -8.85
C GLU A 17 28.50 -10.89 -8.04
N GLU A 18 27.79 -10.00 -7.35
CA GLU A 18 26.53 -10.32 -6.68
C GLU A 18 25.50 -10.82 -7.69
N LEU A 19 24.76 -11.85 -7.30
CA LEU A 19 23.57 -12.29 -8.00
C LEU A 19 22.48 -11.22 -7.82
N PRO A 20 21.69 -10.94 -8.87
CA PRO A 20 20.45 -10.19 -8.74
C PRO A 20 19.62 -10.68 -7.54
N GLU A 21 18.95 -9.79 -6.82
CA GLU A 21 18.20 -10.14 -5.60
C GLU A 21 17.19 -11.29 -5.81
N ASP A 22 16.53 -11.32 -6.97
CA ASP A 22 15.58 -12.38 -7.36
C ASP A 22 16.25 -13.75 -7.58
N ARG A 23 17.58 -13.81 -7.55
CA ARG A 23 18.41 -15.01 -7.66
C ARG A 23 19.20 -15.33 -6.41
N GLN A 24 19.11 -14.52 -5.36
CA GLN A 24 19.71 -14.85 -4.07
C GLN A 24 18.83 -15.84 -3.34
N PHE A 25 19.43 -16.83 -2.68
CA PHE A 25 18.67 -17.86 -1.98
C PHE A 25 19.40 -18.39 -0.75
N THR A 26 18.65 -19.00 0.15
CA THR A 26 19.17 -19.70 1.31
C THR A 26 18.83 -21.17 1.21
N ILE A 27 19.85 -22.01 1.30
CA ILE A 27 19.71 -23.46 1.29
C ILE A 27 20.29 -24.03 2.59
N GLU A 28 19.58 -24.98 3.18
CA GLU A 28 20.04 -25.75 4.32
C GLU A 28 20.53 -27.11 3.83
N CYS A 29 21.78 -27.42 4.16
CA CYS A 29 22.47 -28.65 3.79
C CYS A 29 22.87 -29.38 5.06
N ASP A 30 22.30 -30.56 5.30
CA ASP A 30 22.53 -31.37 6.51
C ASP A 30 22.44 -30.54 7.82
N HIS A 31 21.41 -29.69 7.92
CA HIS A 31 21.12 -28.74 9.02
C HIS A 31 22.01 -27.50 9.12
N GLN A 32 22.93 -27.30 8.17
CA GLN A 32 23.72 -26.08 8.06
C GLN A 32 23.19 -25.16 6.98
N ARG A 33 22.98 -23.88 7.29
CA ARG A 33 22.43 -22.90 6.34
C ARG A 33 23.53 -22.17 5.58
N TYR A 34 23.32 -22.04 4.27
CA TYR A 34 24.17 -21.34 3.33
C TYR A 34 23.35 -20.26 2.64
N SER A 35 23.81 -19.00 2.69
CA SER A 35 23.24 -17.90 1.93
C SER A 35 24.04 -17.76 0.64
N ILE A 36 23.39 -17.95 -0.50
CA ILE A 36 23.98 -17.87 -1.83
C ILE A 36 23.62 -16.50 -2.40
N ARG A 37 24.61 -15.60 -2.43
CA ARG A 37 24.44 -14.20 -2.85
C ARG A 37 25.32 -13.85 -4.04
N THR A 38 26.41 -14.54 -4.26
CA THR A 38 27.39 -14.24 -5.32
C THR A 38 27.59 -15.42 -6.25
N LYS A 39 28.18 -15.17 -7.43
CA LYS A 39 28.64 -16.25 -8.32
C LYS A 39 29.69 -17.16 -7.67
N SER A 40 30.51 -16.62 -6.75
CA SER A 40 31.49 -17.42 -5.99
C SER A 40 30.78 -18.40 -5.06
N ASP A 41 29.76 -17.95 -4.32
CA ASP A 41 28.98 -18.81 -3.40
C ASP A 41 28.38 -20.01 -4.15
N VAL A 42 27.87 -19.78 -5.37
CA VAL A 42 27.35 -20.84 -6.25
C VAL A 42 28.45 -21.84 -6.63
N ALA A 43 29.66 -21.38 -6.93
CA ALA A 43 30.78 -22.24 -7.29
C ALA A 43 31.34 -23.01 -6.08
N GLU A 44 31.41 -22.37 -4.92
CA GLU A 44 31.97 -22.90 -3.68
C GLU A 44 31.02 -23.85 -2.95
N PHE A 45 29.71 -23.76 -3.17
CA PHE A 45 28.71 -24.60 -2.49
C PHE A 45 29.04 -26.10 -2.57
N SER A 46 29.48 -26.58 -3.73
CA SER A 46 29.85 -27.99 -3.92
C SER A 46 31.03 -28.45 -3.06
N SER A 47 31.94 -27.54 -2.71
CA SER A 47 33.06 -27.81 -1.81
C SER A 47 32.66 -27.67 -0.35
N ASN A 48 31.74 -26.74 -0.05
CA ASN A 48 31.27 -26.45 1.30
C ASN A 48 30.28 -27.50 1.83
N CYS A 49 29.47 -28.10 0.95
CA CYS A 49 28.59 -29.20 1.30
C CYS A 49 28.78 -30.42 0.37
N PRO A 50 29.88 -31.18 0.55
CA PRO A 50 30.16 -32.34 -0.28
C PRO A 50 29.28 -33.54 0.12
N ASN A 51 28.61 -34.16 -0.85
CA ASN A 51 27.76 -35.36 -0.67
C ASN A 51 26.63 -35.19 0.37
N PRO A 52 25.73 -34.22 0.18
CA PRO A 52 24.66 -33.94 1.13
C PRO A 52 23.71 -35.12 1.33
N LYS A 53 23.28 -35.39 2.57
CA LYS A 53 22.21 -36.36 2.85
C LYS A 53 20.84 -35.74 2.64
N SER A 54 20.70 -34.46 2.97
CA SER A 54 19.48 -33.69 2.77
C SER A 54 19.75 -32.24 2.37
N LEU A 55 18.89 -31.72 1.50
CA LEU A 55 18.90 -30.33 1.04
C LEU A 55 17.49 -29.73 1.21
N TYR A 56 17.40 -28.57 1.85
CA TYR A 56 16.15 -27.82 2.03
C TYR A 56 16.32 -26.40 1.52
N LEU A 57 15.53 -26.01 0.52
CA LEU A 57 15.45 -24.62 0.10
C LEU A 57 14.61 -23.85 1.13
N VAL A 58 15.25 -22.90 1.83
CA VAL A 58 14.62 -22.11 2.89
C VAL A 58 13.93 -20.88 2.31
N HIS A 59 14.55 -20.24 1.32
CA HIS A 59 14.02 -19.06 0.64
C HIS A 59 14.75 -18.82 -0.70
N PRO A 60 14.09 -18.41 -1.79
CA PRO A 60 12.63 -18.31 -1.95
C PRO A 60 11.97 -19.70 -2.09
N ASN A 61 10.65 -19.75 -2.33
CA ASN A 61 9.94 -21.04 -2.44
C ASN A 61 10.38 -21.85 -3.68
N ASP A 62 10.77 -21.16 -4.76
CA ASP A 62 11.22 -21.73 -6.02
C ASP A 62 12.75 -21.63 -6.16
N PHE A 63 13.39 -22.70 -6.61
CA PHE A 63 14.84 -22.74 -6.76
C PHE A 63 15.31 -21.88 -7.95
N PRO A 64 16.12 -20.83 -7.74
CA PRO A 64 16.56 -19.95 -8.81
C PRO A 64 17.72 -20.57 -9.61
N SER A 65 17.40 -21.30 -10.68
CA SER A 65 18.39 -21.97 -11.53
C SER A 65 19.02 -21.08 -12.61
N LEU A 66 18.54 -19.85 -12.77
CA LEU A 66 18.89 -18.96 -13.89
C LEU A 66 20.35 -18.49 -13.82
N GLY A 67 21.13 -18.81 -14.88
CA GLY A 67 22.54 -18.42 -15.01
C GLY A 67 23.54 -19.41 -14.41
N MET A 68 23.08 -20.54 -13.87
CA MET A 68 23.97 -21.60 -13.39
C MET A 68 24.48 -22.47 -14.55
N THR A 69 25.74 -22.90 -14.47
CA THR A 69 26.23 -24.00 -15.31
C THR A 69 25.55 -25.32 -14.89
N PRO A 70 25.45 -26.33 -15.77
CA PRO A 70 24.90 -27.62 -15.39
C PRO A 70 25.57 -28.24 -14.16
N LYS A 71 26.90 -28.10 -14.01
CA LYS A 71 27.63 -28.60 -12.84
C LYS A 71 27.17 -27.92 -11.54
N GLN A 72 27.01 -26.61 -11.56
CA GLN A 72 26.53 -25.84 -10.41
C GLN A 72 25.07 -26.20 -10.09
N PHE A 73 24.21 -26.27 -11.11
CA PHE A 73 22.82 -26.67 -10.94
C PHE A 73 22.70 -28.03 -10.21
N TYR A 74 23.48 -29.03 -10.65
CA TYR A 74 23.47 -30.34 -9.99
C TYR A 74 24.00 -30.33 -8.58
N SER A 75 24.96 -29.47 -8.22
CA SER A 75 25.44 -29.43 -6.82
C SER A 75 24.34 -29.08 -5.81
N PHE A 76 23.28 -28.38 -6.23
CA PHE A 76 22.13 -28.06 -5.38
C PHE A 76 21.00 -29.10 -5.42
N LEU A 77 21.14 -30.17 -6.22
CA LEU A 77 20.11 -31.20 -6.39
C LEU A 77 20.63 -32.62 -6.11
N ASP A 78 21.92 -32.75 -5.85
CA ASP A 78 22.62 -34.03 -5.71
C ASP A 78 22.53 -34.59 -4.28
N ALA A 79 21.30 -34.69 -3.74
CA ALA A 79 20.99 -35.23 -2.40
C ALA A 79 19.91 -36.32 -2.44
N PRO A 80 19.96 -37.34 -1.56
CA PRO A 80 18.89 -38.32 -1.40
C PRO A 80 17.54 -37.73 -1.00
N ILE A 81 17.53 -36.74 -0.11
CA ILE A 81 16.32 -36.06 0.37
C ILE A 81 16.39 -34.60 -0.06
N LEU A 82 15.39 -34.15 -0.82
CA LEU A 82 15.32 -32.78 -1.30
C LEU A 82 13.97 -32.15 -0.96
N HIS A 83 13.99 -30.98 -0.32
CA HIS A 83 12.83 -30.16 -0.06
C HIS A 83 12.97 -28.82 -0.78
N ALA A 84 12.54 -28.74 -2.03
CA ALA A 84 12.67 -27.55 -2.87
C ALA A 84 11.66 -27.60 -4.03
N CYS A 85 11.19 -26.46 -4.51
CA CYS A 85 10.41 -26.39 -5.74
C CYS A 85 11.35 -26.16 -6.93
N ILE A 86 11.39 -27.11 -7.85
CA ILE A 86 12.37 -27.17 -8.95
C ILE A 86 11.65 -26.98 -10.26
N HIS A 87 11.89 -25.85 -10.91
CA HIS A 87 11.36 -25.56 -12.24
C HIS A 87 12.50 -25.49 -13.25
N VAL A 88 12.56 -26.47 -14.15
CA VAL A 88 13.48 -26.49 -15.30
C VAL A 88 12.68 -26.21 -16.55
N GLN A 89 12.73 -24.95 -17.01
CA GLN A 89 11.94 -24.50 -18.14
C GLN A 89 12.76 -23.73 -19.18
N PHE A 90 12.42 -23.88 -20.46
CA PHE A 90 13.10 -23.18 -21.58
C PHE A 90 14.62 -23.36 -21.61
N SER A 91 15.16 -24.46 -21.08
CA SER A 91 16.61 -24.70 -21.04
C SER A 91 17.13 -25.45 -22.27
N THR A 92 18.43 -25.34 -22.52
CA THR A 92 19.18 -26.10 -23.54
C THR A 92 19.77 -27.40 -22.98
N ILE A 93 19.40 -27.80 -21.76
CA ILE A 93 19.92 -28.99 -21.10
C ILE A 93 19.47 -30.24 -21.87
N LYS A 94 20.42 -31.09 -22.25
CA LYS A 94 20.17 -32.32 -23.02
C LYS A 94 19.85 -33.54 -22.14
N SER A 95 20.31 -33.55 -20.90
CA SER A 95 20.09 -34.66 -19.98
C SER A 95 19.92 -34.15 -18.55
N LEU A 96 18.89 -34.64 -17.87
CA LEU A 96 18.64 -34.43 -16.45
C LEU A 96 18.90 -35.72 -15.66
N ASN A 97 19.71 -35.65 -14.61
CA ASN A 97 20.03 -36.81 -13.78
C ASN A 97 19.68 -36.59 -12.31
N PHE A 98 18.60 -37.21 -11.87
CA PHE A 98 18.09 -37.26 -10.50
C PHE A 98 18.24 -38.67 -9.89
N LYS A 99 19.26 -39.44 -10.30
CA LYS A 99 19.47 -40.80 -9.77
C LYS A 99 19.81 -40.84 -8.29
N LYS A 100 20.27 -39.75 -7.67
CA LYS A 100 20.48 -39.73 -6.21
C LYS A 100 19.22 -39.42 -5.43
N LEU A 101 18.25 -38.74 -6.04
CA LEU A 101 17.03 -38.26 -5.40
C LEU A 101 16.09 -39.41 -5.04
N GLN A 102 16.01 -39.77 -3.76
CA GLN A 102 15.14 -40.84 -3.25
C GLN A 102 13.79 -40.30 -2.74
N ASN A 103 13.77 -39.07 -2.22
CA ASN A 103 12.57 -38.40 -1.73
C ASN A 103 12.61 -36.91 -2.09
N HIS A 104 11.49 -36.43 -2.66
CA HIS A 104 11.34 -35.03 -3.06
C HIS A 104 10.03 -34.46 -2.55
N THR A 105 10.12 -33.30 -1.92
CA THR A 105 8.98 -32.53 -1.43
C THR A 105 9.22 -31.04 -1.70
N GLY A 106 8.19 -30.21 -1.56
CA GLY A 106 8.31 -28.77 -1.71
C GLY A 106 7.08 -28.07 -1.14
N SER A 107 7.23 -26.78 -0.83
CA SER A 107 6.16 -25.93 -0.27
C SER A 107 5.63 -24.94 -1.32
N CYS A 108 5.44 -25.40 -2.56
CA CYS A 108 4.92 -24.61 -3.68
C CYS A 108 3.39 -24.75 -3.81
N PRO A 109 2.73 -23.79 -4.46
CA PRO A 109 1.30 -23.87 -4.78
C PRO A 109 0.95 -24.99 -5.79
N GLY A 110 1.95 -25.60 -6.44
CA GLY A 110 1.76 -26.67 -7.40
C GLY A 110 2.80 -27.79 -7.25
N PRO A 111 2.99 -28.62 -8.30
CA PRO A 111 3.93 -29.73 -8.30
C PRO A 111 5.35 -29.30 -7.92
N PRO A 112 5.99 -29.91 -6.90
CA PRO A 112 7.36 -29.59 -6.50
C PRO A 112 8.39 -29.70 -7.63
N MET A 113 8.16 -30.55 -8.64
CA MET A 113 9.06 -30.67 -9.78
C MET A 113 8.32 -30.38 -11.09
N LYS A 114 8.77 -29.37 -11.83
CA LYS A 114 8.31 -29.06 -13.19
C LYS A 114 9.49 -29.05 -14.15
N ILE A 115 9.45 -29.90 -15.17
CA ILE A 115 10.44 -29.95 -16.25
C ILE A 115 9.68 -29.71 -17.55
N THR A 116 9.59 -28.46 -17.96
CA THR A 116 8.68 -28.05 -19.03
C THR A 116 9.38 -27.29 -20.15
N GLN A 117 8.94 -27.47 -21.40
CA GLN A 117 9.37 -26.62 -22.52
C GLN A 117 10.90 -26.62 -22.80
N ASN A 118 11.62 -27.71 -22.51
CA ASN A 118 13.06 -27.85 -22.79
C ASN A 118 13.25 -28.55 -24.14
N LYS A 119 13.39 -27.77 -25.22
CA LYS A 119 13.45 -28.30 -26.59
C LYS A 119 14.57 -29.32 -26.79
N ASP A 120 15.72 -29.13 -26.15
CA ASP A 120 16.91 -29.96 -26.35
C ASP A 120 17.03 -31.15 -25.41
N LEU A 121 16.12 -31.28 -24.43
CA LEU A 121 16.14 -32.34 -23.43
C LEU A 121 15.81 -33.69 -24.08
N ARG A 122 16.74 -34.66 -23.96
CA ARG A 122 16.64 -36.00 -24.56
C ARG A 122 16.42 -37.10 -23.54
N THR A 123 17.00 -36.95 -22.35
CA THR A 123 16.98 -37.99 -21.31
C THR A 123 16.73 -37.38 -19.94
N ILE A 124 15.93 -38.06 -19.12
CA ILE A 124 15.72 -37.77 -17.71
C ILE A 124 15.84 -39.10 -16.97
N SER A 125 16.59 -39.14 -15.88
CA SER A 125 16.70 -40.35 -15.05
C SER A 125 16.43 -40.04 -13.59
N PHE A 126 15.56 -40.82 -12.96
CA PHE A 126 15.22 -40.74 -11.54
C PHE A 126 15.68 -41.98 -10.78
N HIS A 127 15.87 -41.87 -9.47
CA HIS A 127 16.05 -43.04 -8.61
C HIS A 127 14.75 -43.87 -8.56
N GLU A 128 14.85 -45.20 -8.56
CA GLU A 128 13.66 -46.08 -8.54
C GLU A 128 12.76 -45.86 -7.32
N ASN A 129 13.35 -45.75 -6.12
CA ASN A 129 12.58 -45.47 -4.90
C ASN A 129 11.77 -44.17 -4.97
N PHE A 130 12.28 -43.12 -5.63
CA PHE A 130 11.51 -41.90 -5.79
C PHE A 130 10.33 -42.12 -6.73
N MET A 131 10.56 -42.75 -7.90
CA MET A 131 9.48 -43.02 -8.85
C MET A 131 8.35 -43.84 -8.22
N ARG A 132 8.68 -44.89 -7.46
CA ARG A 132 7.69 -45.78 -6.83
C ARG A 132 6.91 -45.11 -5.69
N ASN A 133 7.52 -44.17 -4.97
CA ASN A 133 6.95 -43.55 -3.77
C ASN A 133 6.56 -42.07 -3.95
N ALA A 134 6.54 -41.57 -5.19
CA ALA A 134 6.21 -40.19 -5.49
C ALA A 134 4.76 -39.86 -5.03
N ARG A 135 4.59 -38.66 -4.44
CA ARG A 135 3.27 -38.19 -3.98
C ARG A 135 2.40 -37.77 -5.16
N ALA A 136 1.09 -37.67 -4.94
CA ALA A 136 0.16 -37.19 -5.95
C ALA A 136 0.55 -35.81 -6.50
N SER A 137 0.47 -35.65 -7.82
CA SER A 137 0.80 -34.43 -8.56
C SER A 137 2.17 -33.82 -8.19
N SER A 138 3.18 -34.66 -7.94
CA SER A 138 4.49 -34.18 -7.48
C SER A 138 5.43 -33.81 -8.62
N VAL A 139 5.22 -34.38 -9.81
CA VAL A 139 6.10 -34.21 -10.97
C VAL A 139 5.29 -33.85 -12.21
N VAL A 140 5.72 -32.83 -12.95
CA VAL A 140 5.21 -32.46 -14.29
C VAL A 140 6.35 -32.46 -15.27
N ILE A 141 6.23 -33.22 -16.36
CA ILE A 141 7.20 -33.27 -17.46
C ILE A 141 6.45 -33.11 -18.78
N ARG A 142 6.47 -31.89 -19.33
CA ARG A 142 5.65 -31.52 -20.49
C ARG A 142 6.37 -30.61 -21.51
N GLY A 143 6.05 -30.70 -22.79
CA GLY A 143 6.60 -29.83 -23.84
C GLY A 143 8.09 -29.99 -24.14
N ASN A 144 8.70 -31.13 -23.81
CA ASN A 144 10.11 -31.42 -24.09
C ASN A 144 10.23 -32.21 -25.40
N ARG A 145 10.25 -31.50 -26.54
CA ARG A 145 10.13 -32.07 -27.90
C ARG A 145 11.06 -33.27 -28.18
N ASN A 146 12.31 -33.19 -27.75
CA ASN A 146 13.33 -34.20 -28.06
C ASN A 146 13.46 -35.30 -27.00
N LEU A 147 12.58 -35.33 -25.99
CA LEU A 147 12.60 -36.34 -24.94
C LEU A 147 12.25 -37.70 -25.55
N LYS A 148 13.16 -38.67 -25.42
CA LYS A 148 13.02 -39.94 -26.12
C LYS A 148 11.81 -40.75 -25.61
N ALA A 149 11.15 -41.44 -26.53
CA ALA A 149 9.94 -42.23 -26.23
C ALA A 149 10.18 -43.39 -25.25
N ASP A 150 11.36 -44.02 -25.26
CA ASP A 150 11.75 -45.07 -24.32
C ASP A 150 11.86 -44.54 -22.88
N VAL A 151 12.39 -43.33 -22.71
CA VAL A 151 12.46 -42.63 -21.42
C VAL A 151 11.05 -42.32 -20.91
N ILE A 152 10.17 -41.78 -21.75
CA ILE A 152 8.76 -41.50 -21.41
C ILE A 152 8.05 -42.80 -20.99
N THR A 153 8.21 -43.87 -21.75
CA THR A 153 7.61 -45.18 -21.45
C THR A 153 8.11 -45.74 -20.12
N THR A 154 9.41 -45.60 -19.85
CA THR A 154 10.03 -46.04 -18.59
C THR A 154 9.47 -45.27 -17.40
N MET A 155 9.33 -43.94 -17.51
CA MET A 155 8.74 -43.11 -16.45
C MET A 155 7.26 -43.47 -16.23
N LYS A 156 6.48 -43.60 -17.30
CA LYS A 156 5.06 -43.99 -17.22
C LYS A 156 4.85 -45.35 -16.54
N LYS A 157 5.78 -46.28 -16.69
CA LYS A 157 5.75 -47.59 -16.04
C LYS A 157 6.10 -47.53 -14.54
N ASN A 158 7.04 -46.67 -14.17
CA ASN A 158 7.64 -46.68 -12.83
C ASN A 158 7.00 -45.67 -11.85
N PHE A 159 6.38 -44.60 -12.34
CA PHE A 159 5.62 -43.66 -11.52
C PHE A 159 4.17 -44.13 -11.36
N PRO A 160 3.55 -43.95 -10.17
CA PRO A 160 2.11 -44.02 -10.03
C PRO A 160 1.42 -43.00 -10.96
N TRP A 161 0.33 -43.40 -11.60
CA TRP A 161 -0.38 -42.57 -12.59
C TRP A 161 -0.87 -41.22 -12.02
N TYR A 162 -1.15 -41.14 -10.72
CA TYR A 162 -1.58 -39.93 -10.03
C TYR A 162 -0.40 -39.05 -9.58
N ALA A 163 0.83 -39.56 -9.60
CA ALA A 163 2.00 -38.84 -9.09
C ALA A 163 2.66 -37.95 -10.15
N ILE A 164 2.49 -38.28 -11.43
CA ILE A 164 3.17 -37.62 -12.54
C ILE A 164 2.19 -37.17 -13.62
N ASP A 165 2.37 -35.95 -14.12
CA ASP A 165 1.79 -35.47 -15.37
C ASP A 165 2.86 -35.51 -16.47
N LEU A 166 2.74 -36.46 -17.40
CA LEU A 166 3.77 -36.77 -18.39
C LEU A 166 3.30 -36.50 -19.83
N GLN A 167 4.17 -35.94 -20.65
CA GLN A 167 3.95 -35.72 -22.09
C GLN A 167 3.87 -36.99 -22.93
N ASP A 168 3.26 -36.84 -24.10
CA ASP A 168 3.40 -37.79 -25.20
C ASP A 168 4.74 -37.59 -25.95
N PRO A 169 5.26 -38.63 -26.63
CA PRO A 169 6.45 -38.50 -27.46
C PRO A 169 6.26 -37.42 -28.54
N GLY A 170 7.23 -36.49 -28.63
CA GLY A 170 7.19 -35.40 -29.61
C GLY A 170 6.34 -34.19 -29.22
N GLU A 171 5.72 -34.16 -28.02
CA GLU A 171 5.01 -32.98 -27.52
C GLU A 171 5.95 -31.76 -27.43
N CYS A 172 5.51 -30.63 -27.98
CA CYS A 172 6.32 -29.42 -28.05
C CYS A 172 5.96 -28.38 -26.98
N GLY A 173 6.94 -27.64 -26.48
CA GLY A 173 6.67 -26.44 -25.69
C GLY A 173 6.11 -25.34 -26.58
N VAL A 174 5.10 -24.62 -26.11
CA VAL A 174 4.60 -23.43 -26.82
C VAL A 174 5.66 -22.32 -26.74
N PRO A 175 6.14 -21.78 -27.88
CA PRO A 175 7.12 -20.69 -27.86
C PRO A 175 6.63 -19.48 -27.06
N TYR A 176 7.51 -18.87 -26.27
CA TYR A 176 7.21 -17.69 -25.46
C TYR A 176 8.17 -16.52 -25.79
N PRO A 177 7.67 -15.35 -26.23
CA PRO A 177 6.30 -15.10 -26.66
C PRO A 177 5.95 -15.86 -27.94
N PHE A 178 4.67 -16.16 -28.12
CA PHE A 178 4.17 -16.88 -29.29
C PHE A 178 4.09 -15.96 -30.50
N LYS A 179 4.82 -16.30 -31.57
CA LYS A 179 4.86 -15.53 -32.82
C LYS A 179 4.32 -16.30 -34.03
N SER A 180 4.45 -17.61 -34.04
CA SER A 180 3.99 -18.45 -35.16
C SER A 180 3.93 -19.93 -34.81
N PHE A 181 3.05 -20.65 -35.52
CA PHE A 181 3.01 -22.10 -35.52
C PHE A 181 4.20 -22.77 -36.23
N TYR A 182 5.01 -22.04 -37.01
CA TYR A 182 6.19 -22.62 -37.69
C TYR A 182 7.21 -23.25 -36.72
N ASP A 183 7.38 -22.67 -35.53
CA ASP A 183 8.29 -23.20 -34.51
C ASP A 183 7.82 -24.55 -33.92
N MET A 184 6.53 -24.86 -34.10
CA MET A 184 5.88 -26.10 -33.70
C MET A 184 5.64 -27.05 -34.89
N LYS A 185 6.31 -26.82 -36.02
CA LYS A 185 6.22 -27.72 -37.18
C LYS A 185 6.71 -29.11 -36.81
N GLY A 186 5.86 -30.11 -37.06
CA GLY A 186 6.12 -31.52 -36.77
C GLY A 186 5.71 -31.97 -35.37
N CYS A 187 4.97 -31.14 -34.63
CA CYS A 187 4.39 -31.49 -33.34
C CYS A 187 2.88 -31.76 -33.51
N GLU A 188 2.38 -32.85 -32.91
CA GLU A 188 0.93 -33.15 -32.89
C GLU A 188 0.25 -32.56 -31.64
N SER A 189 1.00 -32.46 -30.55
CA SER A 189 0.58 -31.85 -29.29
C SER A 189 1.58 -30.80 -28.82
N ALA A 190 1.09 -29.81 -28.08
CA ALA A 190 1.90 -28.81 -27.41
C ALA A 190 1.42 -28.51 -25.99
N TYR A 191 2.37 -28.06 -25.18
CA TYR A 191 2.15 -27.70 -23.79
C TYR A 191 2.71 -26.31 -23.48
N GLY A 192 1.91 -25.51 -22.76
CA GLY A 192 2.35 -24.24 -22.19
C GLY A 192 1.38 -23.08 -22.42
N VAL A 193 1.86 -21.89 -22.11
CA VAL A 193 1.09 -20.64 -22.26
C VAL A 193 1.21 -20.14 -23.69
N LEU A 194 0.09 -20.09 -24.41
CA LEU A 194 0.01 -19.35 -25.66
C LEU A 194 -0.09 -17.86 -25.33
N TYR A 195 1.08 -17.24 -25.14
CA TYR A 195 1.20 -15.82 -24.80
C TYR A 195 1.49 -14.98 -26.05
N VAL A 196 0.59 -14.06 -26.39
CA VAL A 196 0.79 -13.12 -27.50
C VAL A 196 0.81 -11.69 -26.97
N SER A 197 1.90 -10.98 -27.25
CA SER A 197 2.03 -9.54 -27.08
C SER A 197 2.71 -8.92 -28.32
N GLY A 198 2.33 -7.69 -28.67
CA GLY A 198 2.85 -7.00 -29.87
C GLY A 198 2.14 -7.32 -31.18
N SER A 199 2.85 -7.17 -32.31
CA SER A 199 2.26 -7.10 -33.64
C SER A 199 2.49 -8.35 -34.50
N SER A 200 1.38 -9.00 -34.85
CA SER A 200 1.22 -10.15 -35.76
C SER A 200 1.61 -11.53 -35.24
N VAL A 201 0.72 -12.50 -35.47
CA VAL A 201 0.97 -13.94 -35.36
C VAL A 201 0.88 -14.54 -36.76
N ARG A 202 1.93 -15.22 -37.22
CA ARG A 202 1.92 -15.86 -38.54
C ARG A 202 1.25 -17.22 -38.46
N ARG A 203 0.11 -17.38 -39.14
CA ARG A 203 -0.55 -18.67 -39.34
C ARG A 203 0.32 -19.61 -40.18
N ALA A 204 0.21 -20.91 -39.91
CA ALA A 204 0.79 -21.96 -40.73
C ALA A 204 -0.35 -22.91 -41.13
N SER A 205 -0.83 -22.79 -42.36
CA SER A 205 -2.04 -23.48 -42.85
C SER A 205 -2.04 -25.01 -42.72
N ASN A 206 -0.87 -25.62 -42.50
CA ASN A 206 -0.70 -27.07 -42.42
C ASN A 206 -0.43 -27.59 -41.00
N VAL A 207 -0.46 -26.74 -39.97
CA VAL A 207 -0.20 -27.15 -38.58
C VAL A 207 -1.53 -27.28 -37.85
N LYS A 208 -1.91 -28.50 -37.52
CA LYS A 208 -3.02 -28.82 -36.62
C LYS A 208 -2.44 -29.36 -35.33
N LEU A 209 -2.82 -28.78 -34.20
CA LEU A 209 -2.16 -29.06 -32.92
C LEU A 209 -3.18 -29.27 -31.79
N SER A 210 -2.93 -30.23 -30.91
CA SER A 210 -3.61 -30.33 -29.62
C SER A 210 -2.86 -29.50 -28.58
N LEU A 211 -3.53 -28.54 -27.92
CA LEU A 211 -2.90 -27.67 -26.92
C LEU A 211 -3.39 -28.03 -25.51
N LYS A 212 -2.45 -28.39 -24.62
CA LYS A 212 -2.68 -28.44 -23.16
C LYS A 212 -2.03 -27.23 -22.51
N GLY A 213 -2.81 -26.33 -21.91
CA GLY A 213 -2.27 -25.08 -21.36
C GLY A 213 -3.32 -24.00 -21.23
N CYS A 214 -2.92 -22.75 -21.48
CA CYS A 214 -3.84 -21.61 -21.47
C CYS A 214 -3.51 -20.63 -22.61
N ILE A 215 -4.36 -19.62 -22.73
CA ILE A 215 -4.32 -18.60 -23.78
C ILE A 215 -4.29 -17.26 -23.07
N SER A 216 -3.26 -16.46 -23.35
CA SER A 216 -3.08 -15.14 -22.80
C SER A 216 -2.71 -14.17 -23.92
N ILE A 217 -3.69 -13.40 -24.39
CA ILE A 217 -3.49 -12.42 -25.47
C ILE A 217 -3.77 -11.04 -24.88
N GLU A 218 -2.70 -10.28 -24.65
CA GLU A 218 -2.79 -8.96 -24.04
C GLU A 218 -1.90 -7.93 -24.73
N LYS A 219 -2.40 -6.69 -24.81
CA LYS A 219 -1.65 -5.55 -25.37
C LYS A 219 -1.05 -5.85 -26.75
N SER A 220 -1.79 -6.57 -27.58
CA SER A 220 -1.40 -6.90 -28.94
C SER A 220 -1.99 -5.92 -29.96
N ASP A 221 -1.34 -5.83 -31.12
CA ASP A 221 -1.84 -5.12 -32.30
C ASP A 221 -2.61 -6.04 -33.26
N LEU A 222 -3.06 -7.21 -32.78
CA LEU A 222 -3.85 -8.13 -33.57
C LEU A 222 -5.20 -7.51 -33.95
N VAL A 223 -5.70 -7.85 -35.13
CA VAL A 223 -7.03 -7.47 -35.61
C VAL A 223 -8.04 -8.62 -35.51
N ASP A 224 -7.55 -9.86 -35.54
CA ASP A 224 -8.30 -11.11 -35.35
C ASP A 224 -7.47 -12.13 -34.54
N VAL A 225 -8.09 -13.27 -34.23
CA VAL A 225 -7.44 -14.43 -33.58
C VAL A 225 -7.71 -15.72 -34.34
N ASP A 226 -7.84 -15.65 -35.67
CA ASP A 226 -8.23 -16.81 -36.48
C ASP A 226 -7.17 -17.93 -36.43
N PHE A 227 -5.95 -17.60 -36.03
CA PHE A 227 -4.90 -18.59 -35.78
C PHE A 227 -5.26 -19.58 -34.64
N LEU A 228 -6.17 -19.22 -33.72
CA LEU A 228 -6.68 -20.13 -32.70
C LEU A 228 -7.52 -21.27 -33.30
N ASP A 229 -7.94 -21.14 -34.56
CA ASP A 229 -8.64 -22.22 -35.28
C ASP A 229 -7.73 -23.40 -35.58
N ASP A 230 -6.42 -23.16 -35.63
CA ASP A 230 -5.39 -24.18 -35.91
C ASP A 230 -5.19 -25.14 -34.71
N ILE A 231 -5.70 -24.77 -33.52
CA ILE A 231 -5.76 -25.63 -32.33
C ILE A 231 -6.94 -26.61 -32.50
N THR A 232 -6.68 -27.90 -32.64
CA THR A 232 -7.72 -28.92 -32.88
C THR A 232 -8.42 -29.35 -31.59
N ASN A 233 -7.63 -29.61 -30.55
CA ASN A 233 -8.10 -29.99 -29.22
C ASN A 233 -7.48 -29.04 -28.20
N PHE A 234 -8.23 -28.71 -27.15
CA PHE A 234 -7.76 -27.86 -26.07
C PHE A 234 -8.04 -28.52 -24.72
N THR A 235 -7.08 -28.43 -23.81
CA THR A 235 -7.26 -28.82 -22.41
C THR A 235 -6.67 -27.73 -21.53
N LEU A 236 -7.51 -27.13 -20.69
CA LEU A 236 -7.09 -26.05 -19.80
C LEU A 236 -6.15 -26.59 -18.71
N ALA A 237 -5.05 -25.88 -18.48
CA ALA A 237 -4.18 -26.08 -17.31
C ALA A 237 -4.47 -24.96 -16.29
N GLU A 238 -5.46 -25.18 -15.41
CA GLU A 238 -6.04 -24.15 -14.52
C GLU A 238 -5.02 -23.47 -13.59
N ASP A 239 -3.99 -24.20 -13.16
CA ASP A 239 -3.05 -23.75 -12.13
C ASP A 239 -1.87 -22.90 -12.67
N GLU A 240 -1.75 -22.70 -13.98
CA GLU A 240 -0.50 -22.21 -14.57
C GLU A 240 -0.53 -20.74 -15.04
N CYS A 241 -1.71 -20.15 -15.28
CA CYS A 241 -1.77 -18.86 -15.98
C CYS A 241 -3.18 -18.26 -16.09
N GLY A 242 -3.23 -16.96 -16.45
CA GLY A 242 -4.46 -16.31 -16.86
C GLY A 242 -4.97 -16.83 -18.22
N HIS A 243 -6.23 -17.26 -18.27
CA HIS A 243 -6.91 -17.71 -19.48
C HIS A 243 -7.82 -16.59 -20.02
N ALA A 244 -7.21 -15.60 -20.69
CA ALA A 244 -7.91 -14.38 -21.09
C ALA A 244 -7.35 -13.72 -22.37
N ILE A 245 -8.25 -13.07 -23.11
CA ILE A 245 -7.95 -12.13 -24.19
C ILE A 245 -8.43 -10.75 -23.73
N SER A 246 -7.52 -9.82 -23.46
CA SER A 246 -7.89 -8.51 -22.88
C SER A 246 -6.95 -7.38 -23.31
N LYS A 247 -7.42 -6.12 -23.21
CA LYS A 247 -6.60 -4.92 -23.46
C LYS A 247 -5.95 -4.87 -24.85
N ASN A 248 -6.64 -5.38 -25.87
CA ASN A 248 -6.20 -5.35 -27.26
C ASN A 248 -7.01 -4.28 -28.02
N SER A 249 -6.42 -3.11 -28.29
CA SER A 249 -7.17 -1.95 -28.81
C SER A 249 -7.61 -2.08 -30.26
N LYS A 250 -6.95 -2.95 -31.05
CA LYS A 250 -7.26 -3.19 -32.47
C LYS A 250 -7.99 -4.50 -32.72
N LEU A 251 -8.03 -5.39 -31.72
CA LEU A 251 -8.57 -6.72 -31.89
C LEU A 251 -10.09 -6.67 -31.92
N CYS A 252 -10.70 -7.34 -32.89
CA CYS A 252 -12.14 -7.53 -32.92
C CYS A 252 -12.52 -8.98 -33.22
N ILE A 253 -12.80 -9.73 -32.16
CA ILE A 253 -13.34 -11.07 -32.22
C ILE A 253 -14.85 -10.95 -32.46
N LYS A 254 -15.24 -11.07 -33.73
CA LYS A 254 -16.64 -10.95 -34.15
C LYS A 254 -17.54 -12.00 -33.50
N ASP A 255 -17.05 -13.23 -33.33
CA ASP A 255 -17.80 -14.32 -32.69
C ASP A 255 -17.05 -14.84 -31.45
N PRO A 256 -17.18 -14.15 -30.29
CA PRO A 256 -16.53 -14.57 -29.06
C PRO A 256 -17.12 -15.87 -28.50
N GLN A 257 -18.40 -16.17 -28.80
CA GLN A 257 -19.09 -17.36 -28.32
C GLN A 257 -18.42 -18.63 -28.86
N ARG A 258 -18.07 -18.64 -30.16
CA ARG A 258 -17.35 -19.75 -30.80
C ARG A 258 -16.04 -20.08 -30.09
N LEU A 259 -15.28 -19.06 -29.69
CA LEU A 259 -14.05 -19.26 -28.94
C LEU A 259 -14.30 -19.76 -27.52
N LYS A 260 -15.30 -19.22 -26.81
CA LYS A 260 -15.66 -19.67 -25.45
C LYS A 260 -16.17 -21.11 -25.41
N MET A 261 -16.83 -21.57 -26.47
CA MET A 261 -17.22 -22.98 -26.61
C MET A 261 -16.03 -23.90 -26.87
N LYS A 262 -15.02 -23.41 -27.61
CA LYS A 262 -13.81 -24.17 -27.94
C LYS A 262 -12.78 -24.16 -26.79
N PHE A 263 -12.70 -23.05 -26.08
CA PHE A 263 -11.77 -22.78 -24.99
C PHE A 263 -12.60 -22.48 -23.74
N GLU A 264 -12.93 -23.55 -23.02
CA GLU A 264 -13.76 -23.46 -21.81
C GLU A 264 -13.17 -22.45 -20.80
N SER A 265 -14.04 -21.63 -20.21
CA SER A 265 -13.67 -20.57 -19.26
C SER A 265 -12.81 -19.42 -19.83
N LEU A 266 -12.65 -19.31 -21.15
CA LEU A 266 -11.90 -18.20 -21.77
C LEU A 266 -12.59 -16.85 -21.52
N GLN A 267 -11.90 -15.95 -20.85
CA GLN A 267 -12.37 -14.58 -20.66
C GLN A 267 -12.00 -13.73 -21.87
N ILE A 268 -12.98 -13.02 -22.44
CA ILE A 268 -12.75 -12.16 -23.61
C ILE A 268 -13.25 -10.75 -23.29
N ASP A 269 -12.32 -9.83 -23.11
CA ASP A 269 -12.57 -8.41 -22.89
C ASP A 269 -12.16 -7.59 -24.13
N GLN A 270 -13.18 -7.10 -24.84
CA GLN A 270 -13.02 -6.27 -26.04
C GLN A 270 -13.36 -4.79 -25.77
N THR A 271 -13.46 -4.37 -24.51
CA THR A 271 -13.79 -2.98 -24.16
C THR A 271 -12.74 -1.96 -24.63
N ALA A 272 -11.52 -2.40 -24.89
CA ALA A 272 -10.45 -1.58 -25.45
C ALA A 272 -10.67 -1.21 -26.93
N ASN A 273 -11.55 -1.92 -27.65
CA ASN A 273 -11.93 -1.64 -29.04
C ASN A 273 -13.42 -1.28 -29.12
N PRO A 274 -13.80 0.00 -28.96
CA PRO A 274 -15.21 0.41 -28.93
C PRO A 274 -15.93 0.22 -30.27
N ASP A 275 -15.19 0.11 -31.37
CA ASP A 275 -15.74 -0.09 -32.72
C ASP A 275 -16.02 -1.58 -33.03
N CYS A 276 -15.65 -2.48 -32.12
CA CYS A 276 -15.90 -3.90 -32.32
C CYS A 276 -17.35 -4.29 -31.98
N GLU A 277 -18.13 -4.59 -33.02
CA GLU A 277 -19.46 -5.18 -32.89
C GLU A 277 -19.35 -6.72 -32.82
N THR A 278 -19.73 -7.28 -31.68
CA THR A 278 -19.67 -8.73 -31.43
C THR A 278 -21.02 -9.39 -31.70
N THR A 279 -21.01 -10.47 -32.47
CA THR A 279 -22.18 -11.25 -32.87
C THR A 279 -22.07 -12.68 -32.32
N CYS A 280 -23.13 -13.14 -31.66
CA CYS A 280 -23.23 -14.48 -31.08
C CYS A 280 -24.47 -15.19 -31.63
N SER A 281 -24.48 -16.52 -31.62
CA SER A 281 -25.62 -17.29 -32.12
C SER A 281 -26.77 -17.29 -31.11
N GLY A 282 -28.01 -17.21 -31.59
CA GLY A 282 -29.21 -17.40 -30.77
C GLY A 282 -29.35 -18.85 -30.28
N GLY A 283 -30.23 -19.07 -29.31
CA GLY A 283 -30.46 -20.40 -28.75
C GLY A 283 -31.35 -20.37 -27.51
N VAL A 284 -31.46 -21.53 -26.86
CA VAL A 284 -32.14 -21.69 -25.56
C VAL A 284 -31.21 -21.18 -24.46
N VAL A 285 -31.70 -20.24 -23.66
CA VAL A 285 -30.93 -19.60 -22.60
C VAL A 285 -30.92 -20.53 -21.38
N ASN A 286 -29.76 -21.16 -21.12
CA ASN A 286 -29.46 -21.95 -19.93
C ASN A 286 -28.10 -21.50 -19.33
N ASP A 287 -27.67 -22.10 -18.22
CA ASP A 287 -26.39 -21.74 -17.56
C ASP A 287 -25.18 -21.83 -18.52
N GLN A 288 -25.15 -22.86 -19.37
CA GLN A 288 -24.08 -23.08 -20.34
C GLN A 288 -24.07 -21.99 -21.42
N TYR A 289 -25.24 -21.66 -21.99
CA TYR A 289 -25.40 -20.60 -22.98
C TYR A 289 -24.96 -19.25 -22.41
N LEU A 290 -25.40 -18.91 -21.19
CA LEU A 290 -25.08 -17.65 -20.53
C LEU A 290 -23.59 -17.51 -20.22
N ALA A 291 -22.90 -18.60 -19.85
CA ALA A 291 -21.45 -18.59 -19.66
C ALA A 291 -20.70 -18.19 -20.94
N THR A 292 -21.23 -18.57 -22.11
CA THR A 292 -20.62 -18.23 -23.41
C THR A 292 -21.03 -16.85 -23.96
N LEU A 293 -22.05 -16.20 -23.37
CA LEU A 293 -22.67 -14.99 -23.92
C LEU A 293 -22.02 -13.67 -23.44
N GLU A 294 -21.16 -13.72 -22.44
CA GLU A 294 -20.50 -12.51 -21.94
C GLU A 294 -19.69 -11.84 -23.06
N GLY A 295 -19.94 -10.54 -23.26
CA GLY A 295 -19.29 -9.72 -24.29
C GLY A 295 -20.04 -9.64 -25.62
N CYS A 296 -21.17 -10.35 -25.78
CA CYS A 296 -22.00 -10.31 -26.99
C CYS A 296 -22.89 -9.05 -27.04
N GLN A 297 -22.86 -8.34 -28.17
CA GLN A 297 -23.71 -7.16 -28.42
C GLN A 297 -24.86 -7.46 -29.39
N VAL A 298 -24.64 -8.36 -30.34
CA VAL A 298 -25.61 -8.76 -31.36
C VAL A 298 -25.86 -10.26 -31.23
N ILE A 299 -27.13 -10.66 -31.30
CA ILE A 299 -27.53 -12.07 -31.37
C ILE A 299 -28.04 -12.35 -32.78
N ASN A 300 -27.48 -13.36 -33.43
CA ASN A 300 -27.93 -13.87 -34.72
C ASN A 300 -28.76 -15.15 -34.51
N GLY A 301 -30.09 -15.02 -34.60
CA GLY A 301 -31.05 -16.05 -34.23
C GLY A 301 -31.95 -15.63 -33.06
N SER A 302 -32.88 -16.50 -32.70
CA SER A 302 -33.83 -16.25 -31.60
C SER A 302 -33.21 -16.55 -30.24
N LEU A 303 -33.61 -15.79 -29.22
CA LEU A 303 -33.35 -16.12 -27.81
C LEU A 303 -34.60 -16.74 -27.20
N VAL A 304 -34.46 -17.94 -26.62
CA VAL A 304 -35.56 -18.68 -26.01
C VAL A 304 -35.28 -18.91 -24.53
N ILE A 305 -36.00 -18.21 -23.66
CA ILE A 305 -36.00 -18.41 -22.21
C ILE A 305 -37.24 -19.27 -21.91
N GLN A 306 -37.06 -20.53 -21.55
CA GLN A 306 -38.19 -21.43 -21.27
C GLN A 306 -37.95 -22.33 -20.07
N ASP A 307 -39.03 -22.70 -19.38
CA ASP A 307 -39.05 -23.73 -18.32
C ASP A 307 -38.10 -23.46 -17.14
N TRP A 308 -37.82 -22.18 -16.84
CA TRP A 308 -37.01 -21.81 -15.69
C TRP A 308 -37.82 -21.90 -14.40
N ASN A 309 -37.35 -22.70 -13.43
CA ASN A 309 -37.87 -22.68 -12.06
C ASN A 309 -37.23 -21.61 -11.17
N ARG A 310 -36.00 -21.22 -11.54
CA ARG A 310 -35.23 -20.15 -10.94
C ARG A 310 -34.37 -19.50 -12.02
N PRO A 311 -34.07 -18.20 -11.93
CA PRO A 311 -33.18 -17.54 -12.87
C PRO A 311 -31.77 -18.19 -12.81
N PRO A 312 -31.17 -18.58 -13.96
CA PRO A 312 -29.82 -19.16 -14.03
C PRO A 312 -28.73 -18.22 -13.50
N ALA A 313 -27.55 -18.75 -13.25
CA ALA A 313 -26.38 -17.93 -12.96
C ALA A 313 -26.02 -17.06 -14.19
N ASN A 314 -25.32 -15.94 -13.97
CA ASN A 314 -24.77 -15.11 -15.04
C ASN A 314 -25.78 -14.41 -15.98
N LEU A 315 -27.02 -14.21 -15.55
CA LEU A 315 -28.02 -13.42 -16.31
C LEU A 315 -27.58 -11.99 -16.63
N ILE A 316 -26.64 -11.45 -15.86
CA ILE A 316 -26.02 -10.15 -16.12
C ILE A 316 -25.38 -10.07 -17.52
N ASN A 317 -25.02 -11.21 -18.12
CA ASN A 317 -24.41 -11.27 -19.45
C ASN A 317 -25.39 -10.83 -20.56
N LEU A 318 -26.70 -10.93 -20.35
CA LEU A 318 -27.72 -10.44 -21.28
C LEU A 318 -27.81 -8.91 -21.32
N LYS A 319 -27.26 -8.22 -20.31
CA LYS A 319 -27.39 -6.77 -20.15
C LYS A 319 -26.83 -5.98 -21.33
N ASN A 320 -25.74 -6.49 -21.91
CA ASN A 320 -24.99 -5.86 -22.99
C ASN A 320 -25.56 -6.13 -24.40
N VAL A 321 -26.57 -7.02 -24.52
CA VAL A 321 -27.18 -7.35 -25.80
C VAL A 321 -27.95 -6.14 -26.32
N GLN A 322 -27.56 -5.63 -27.49
CA GLN A 322 -28.13 -4.45 -28.15
C GLN A 322 -29.06 -4.79 -29.30
N ARG A 323 -28.81 -5.87 -30.05
CA ARG A 323 -29.64 -6.29 -31.19
C ARG A 323 -29.89 -7.79 -31.20
N ILE A 324 -31.08 -8.20 -31.62
CA ILE A 324 -31.44 -9.60 -31.84
C ILE A 324 -31.97 -9.75 -33.27
N TYR A 325 -31.26 -10.48 -34.13
CA TYR A 325 -31.69 -10.89 -35.46
C TYR A 325 -32.48 -12.20 -35.38
N GLY A 326 -33.64 -12.13 -34.74
CA GLY A 326 -34.53 -13.25 -34.45
C GLY A 326 -35.66 -12.79 -33.54
N SER A 327 -36.29 -13.74 -32.85
CA SER A 327 -37.32 -13.45 -31.85
C SER A 327 -36.79 -13.55 -30.42
N LEU A 328 -37.36 -12.78 -29.50
CA LEU A 328 -37.18 -12.94 -28.06
C LEU A 328 -38.41 -13.66 -27.50
N ARG A 329 -38.23 -14.91 -27.08
CA ARG A 329 -39.28 -15.76 -26.51
C ARG A 329 -39.01 -16.04 -25.04
N VAL A 330 -40.00 -15.80 -24.18
CA VAL A 330 -39.98 -16.08 -22.74
C VAL A 330 -41.25 -16.85 -22.38
N ALA A 331 -41.14 -18.14 -22.11
CA ALA A 331 -42.30 -19.01 -21.92
C ALA A 331 -42.18 -19.92 -20.69
N ASN A 332 -43.30 -20.20 -20.02
CA ASN A 332 -43.40 -21.24 -18.99
C ASN A 332 -42.36 -21.13 -17.85
N THR A 333 -41.97 -19.92 -17.45
CA THR A 333 -41.01 -19.72 -16.36
C THR A 333 -41.70 -19.37 -15.03
N SER A 334 -41.14 -19.82 -13.92
CA SER A 334 -41.51 -19.41 -12.57
C SER A 334 -40.34 -18.65 -11.91
N GLY A 335 -40.65 -17.53 -11.25
CA GLY A 335 -39.68 -16.81 -10.42
C GLY A 335 -38.82 -15.74 -11.11
N LEU A 336 -39.16 -15.27 -12.32
CA LEU A 336 -38.47 -14.17 -13.00
C LEU A 336 -38.52 -12.84 -12.22
N LYS A 337 -39.59 -12.57 -11.47
CA LYS A 337 -39.82 -11.29 -10.75
C LYS A 337 -39.67 -10.08 -11.68
N ASN A 338 -38.60 -9.32 -11.52
CA ASN A 338 -38.30 -8.14 -12.35
C ASN A 338 -37.44 -8.57 -13.54
N PHE A 339 -38.00 -8.47 -14.74
CA PHE A 339 -37.32 -8.75 -16.00
C PHE A 339 -36.70 -7.47 -16.56
N ASP A 340 -35.46 -7.20 -16.16
CA ASP A 340 -34.63 -6.08 -16.62
C ASP A 340 -33.27 -6.54 -17.18
N TYR A 341 -33.17 -7.83 -17.54
CA TYR A 341 -31.94 -8.47 -18.03
C TYR A 341 -31.44 -7.90 -19.37
N PHE A 342 -32.31 -7.28 -20.17
CA PHE A 342 -32.00 -6.71 -21.49
C PHE A 342 -31.93 -5.18 -21.45
N HIS A 343 -31.08 -4.64 -20.58
CA HIS A 343 -31.00 -3.18 -20.37
C HIS A 343 -30.61 -2.41 -21.64
N ASP A 344 -29.64 -2.94 -22.41
CA ASP A 344 -29.10 -2.28 -23.60
C ASP A 344 -29.79 -2.66 -24.91
N LEU A 345 -30.81 -3.51 -24.88
CA LEU A 345 -31.50 -3.98 -26.09
C LEU A 345 -32.20 -2.82 -26.80
N ARG A 346 -31.81 -2.58 -28.05
CA ARG A 346 -32.29 -1.50 -28.91
C ARG A 346 -33.20 -1.99 -30.03
N GLU A 347 -32.89 -3.14 -30.61
CA GLU A 347 -33.51 -3.59 -31.88
C GLU A 347 -33.78 -5.10 -31.86
N ILE A 348 -34.97 -5.49 -32.32
CA ILE A 348 -35.32 -6.89 -32.60
C ILE A 348 -35.82 -6.98 -34.04
N ILE A 349 -35.15 -7.82 -34.85
CA ILE A 349 -35.38 -7.95 -36.28
C ILE A 349 -35.56 -9.43 -36.60
N VAL A 350 -36.80 -9.84 -36.84
CA VAL A 350 -37.11 -11.17 -37.35
C VAL A 350 -36.86 -11.19 -38.86
N PRO A 351 -36.02 -12.09 -39.40
CA PRO A 351 -35.76 -12.18 -40.84
C PRO A 351 -37.04 -12.41 -41.66
N SER A 352 -37.10 -11.81 -42.86
CA SER A 352 -38.19 -12.01 -43.81
C SER A 352 -38.40 -13.49 -44.14
N GLY A 353 -39.65 -13.91 -44.27
CA GLY A 353 -40.04 -15.32 -44.44
C GLY A 353 -40.23 -16.08 -43.12
N ASN A 354 -39.91 -15.48 -41.97
CA ASN A 354 -40.27 -16.03 -40.66
C ASN A 354 -41.46 -15.26 -40.08
N ASN A 355 -42.63 -15.91 -40.04
CA ASN A 355 -43.89 -15.33 -39.53
C ASN A 355 -43.95 -15.26 -37.99
N GLY A 356 -42.83 -15.46 -37.29
CA GLY A 356 -42.75 -15.37 -35.83
C GLY A 356 -42.90 -13.95 -35.30
N SER A 357 -43.56 -13.81 -34.15
CA SER A 357 -43.57 -12.58 -33.37
C SER A 357 -42.15 -12.19 -32.95
N ALA A 358 -41.84 -10.89 -32.94
CA ALA A 358 -40.52 -10.42 -32.51
C ALA A 358 -40.34 -10.55 -30.99
N ILE A 359 -41.40 -10.33 -30.22
CA ILE A 359 -41.43 -10.51 -28.76
C ILE A 359 -42.59 -11.43 -28.41
N GLU A 360 -42.29 -12.51 -27.69
CA GLU A 360 -43.28 -13.47 -27.18
C GLU A 360 -42.98 -13.72 -25.69
N ILE A 361 -43.88 -13.30 -24.78
CA ILE A 361 -43.75 -13.48 -23.34
C ILE A 361 -45.04 -14.10 -22.82
N VAL A 362 -45.08 -15.42 -22.65
CA VAL A 362 -46.31 -16.19 -22.43
C VAL A 362 -46.19 -17.11 -21.21
N SER A 363 -47.22 -17.17 -20.37
CA SER A 363 -47.32 -18.17 -19.29
C SER A 363 -46.17 -18.14 -18.26
N ASN A 364 -45.77 -16.96 -17.77
CA ASN A 364 -44.69 -16.82 -16.78
C ASN A 364 -45.22 -16.39 -15.40
N PRO A 365 -45.69 -17.32 -14.53
CA PRO A 365 -46.11 -17.00 -13.17
C PRO A 365 -44.97 -16.37 -12.33
N GLY A 366 -45.29 -15.32 -11.58
CA GLY A 366 -44.30 -14.58 -10.79
C GLY A 366 -43.46 -13.56 -11.58
N LEU A 367 -43.69 -13.38 -12.88
CA LEU A 367 -43.18 -12.22 -13.62
C LEU A 367 -43.96 -10.96 -13.18
N SER A 368 -43.36 -10.12 -12.35
CA SER A 368 -44.02 -8.94 -11.78
C SER A 368 -43.80 -7.66 -12.58
N LYS A 369 -42.68 -7.55 -13.31
CA LYS A 369 -42.33 -6.33 -14.06
C LYS A 369 -41.52 -6.66 -15.31
N LEU A 370 -41.85 -6.01 -16.43
CA LEU A 370 -41.13 -6.10 -17.70
C LEU A 370 -40.58 -4.73 -18.09
N THR A 371 -39.25 -4.60 -18.25
CA THR A 371 -38.62 -3.34 -18.65
C THR A 371 -37.63 -3.53 -19.80
N LEU A 372 -37.88 -2.86 -20.92
CA LEU A 372 -36.99 -2.80 -22.09
C LEU A 372 -36.70 -1.33 -22.41
N PRO A 373 -35.82 -0.67 -21.63
CA PRO A 373 -35.76 0.78 -21.59
C PRO A 373 -35.23 1.39 -22.89
N ARG A 374 -34.25 0.74 -23.53
CA ARG A 374 -33.57 1.22 -24.73
C ARG A 374 -34.15 0.70 -26.05
N LEU A 375 -35.19 -0.15 -26.00
CA LEU A 375 -35.81 -0.69 -27.20
C LEU A 375 -36.43 0.43 -28.04
N ARG A 376 -36.03 0.53 -29.30
CA ARG A 376 -36.38 1.63 -30.23
C ARG A 376 -36.84 1.17 -31.61
N ALA A 377 -36.57 -0.08 -32.01
CA ALA A 377 -37.05 -0.62 -33.29
C ALA A 377 -37.45 -2.09 -33.17
N LEU A 378 -38.49 -2.47 -33.90
CA LEU A 378 -38.99 -3.83 -34.00
C LEU A 378 -39.41 -4.10 -35.45
N LYS A 379 -38.91 -5.18 -36.05
CA LYS A 379 -39.27 -5.63 -37.40
C LYS A 379 -39.68 -7.11 -37.37
N SER A 380 -40.87 -7.41 -37.85
CA SER A 380 -41.41 -8.76 -38.06
C SER A 380 -42.54 -8.67 -39.09
N GLU A 381 -42.64 -9.68 -39.95
CA GLU A 381 -43.71 -9.83 -40.95
C GLU A 381 -44.98 -10.45 -40.35
N SER A 382 -44.92 -10.92 -39.10
CA SER A 382 -46.08 -11.45 -38.38
C SER A 382 -47.16 -10.38 -38.19
N ASP A 383 -48.42 -10.78 -38.36
CA ASP A 383 -49.57 -9.94 -38.02
C ASP A 383 -49.52 -9.52 -36.55
N LEU A 384 -49.10 -10.44 -35.66
CA LEU A 384 -48.88 -10.18 -34.24
C LEU A 384 -47.38 -10.08 -33.96
N LYS A 385 -46.88 -8.85 -33.88
CA LYS A 385 -45.46 -8.57 -33.66
C LYS A 385 -45.02 -8.71 -32.21
N ILE A 386 -45.93 -8.45 -31.28
CA ILE A 386 -45.69 -8.56 -29.83
C ILE A 386 -46.83 -9.35 -29.19
N ILE A 387 -46.48 -10.44 -28.51
CA ILE A 387 -47.39 -11.27 -27.72
C ILE A 387 -46.92 -11.27 -26.27
N ILE A 388 -47.73 -10.75 -25.37
CA ILE A 388 -47.54 -10.77 -23.92
C ILE A 388 -48.87 -11.23 -23.32
N SER A 389 -49.00 -12.51 -23.00
CA SER A 389 -50.26 -13.08 -22.47
C SER A 389 -50.01 -14.06 -21.34
N ASP A 390 -51.04 -14.29 -20.52
CA ASP A 390 -51.02 -15.35 -19.51
C ASP A 390 -49.92 -15.16 -18.44
N ASN A 391 -49.58 -13.91 -18.12
CA ASN A 391 -48.63 -13.54 -17.05
C ASN A 391 -49.42 -12.86 -15.89
N PRO A 392 -49.98 -13.61 -14.93
CA PRO A 392 -51.00 -13.11 -13.99
C PRO A 392 -50.51 -12.00 -13.05
N ASP A 393 -49.21 -11.94 -12.77
CA ASP A 393 -48.59 -10.98 -11.85
C ASP A 393 -47.98 -9.77 -12.55
N LEU A 394 -48.01 -9.75 -13.90
CA LEU A 394 -47.30 -8.74 -14.67
C LEU A 394 -47.95 -7.37 -14.51
N THR A 395 -47.19 -6.45 -13.93
CA THR A 395 -47.54 -5.04 -13.84
C THR A 395 -46.72 -4.19 -14.80
N MET A 396 -47.37 -3.28 -15.51
CA MET A 396 -46.71 -2.38 -16.45
C MET A 396 -47.30 -0.98 -16.37
N LYS A 397 -46.45 0.04 -16.58
CA LYS A 397 -46.92 1.41 -16.75
C LYS A 397 -47.51 1.58 -18.15
N GLN A 398 -48.63 2.29 -18.25
CA GLN A 398 -49.28 2.67 -19.51
C GLN A 398 -48.32 3.26 -20.54
N ALA A 399 -47.38 4.12 -20.11
CA ALA A 399 -46.39 4.71 -21.00
C ALA A 399 -45.48 3.66 -21.67
N SER A 400 -45.07 2.62 -20.94
CA SER A 400 -44.28 1.52 -21.47
C SER A 400 -45.08 0.69 -22.48
N VAL A 401 -46.35 0.40 -22.17
CA VAL A 401 -47.23 -0.35 -23.07
C VAL A 401 -47.53 0.43 -24.35
N ASN A 402 -47.80 1.74 -24.24
CA ASN A 402 -47.99 2.62 -25.39
C ASN A 402 -46.74 2.66 -26.28
N LYS A 403 -45.53 2.66 -25.69
CA LYS A 403 -44.28 2.56 -26.45
C LYS A 403 -44.20 1.23 -27.22
N LEU A 404 -44.60 0.10 -26.63
CA LEU A 404 -44.66 -1.19 -27.32
C LEU A 404 -45.68 -1.19 -28.47
N TYR A 405 -46.86 -0.60 -28.27
CA TYR A 405 -47.85 -0.43 -29.35
C TYR A 405 -47.28 0.40 -30.51
N GLN A 406 -46.58 1.50 -30.21
CA GLN A 406 -45.93 2.33 -31.24
C GLN A 406 -44.86 1.53 -32.00
N LEU A 407 -44.01 0.79 -31.30
CA LEU A 407 -42.98 -0.06 -31.91
C LEU A 407 -43.56 -1.16 -32.80
N ALA A 408 -44.71 -1.72 -32.44
CA ALA A 408 -45.43 -2.71 -33.23
C ALA A 408 -46.23 -2.11 -34.42
N GLN A 409 -46.22 -0.79 -34.61
CA GLN A 409 -47.03 -0.07 -35.60
C GLN A 409 -48.55 -0.14 -35.32
N GLY A 410 -48.93 -0.17 -34.05
CA GLY A 410 -50.31 -0.05 -33.59
C GLY A 410 -50.80 -1.25 -32.78
N LYS A 411 -51.89 -1.04 -32.03
CA LYS A 411 -52.47 -2.03 -31.12
C LYS A 411 -52.93 -3.32 -31.82
N LYS A 412 -53.37 -3.23 -33.09
CA LYS A 412 -53.80 -4.38 -33.89
C LYS A 412 -52.69 -5.42 -34.13
N HIS A 413 -51.42 -5.01 -34.03
CA HIS A 413 -50.26 -5.88 -34.19
C HIS A 413 -49.70 -6.40 -32.87
N THR A 414 -50.49 -6.31 -31.80
CA THR A 414 -50.06 -6.68 -30.45
C THR A 414 -51.17 -7.40 -29.69
N ARG A 415 -50.79 -8.34 -28.84
CA ARG A 415 -51.66 -8.93 -27.82
C ARG A 415 -50.97 -8.79 -26.48
N ILE A 416 -51.34 -7.78 -25.68
CA ILE A 416 -50.70 -7.48 -24.40
C ILE A 416 -51.74 -7.53 -23.28
N GLN A 417 -51.55 -8.44 -22.32
CA GLN A 417 -52.31 -8.55 -21.06
C GLN A 417 -51.40 -8.14 -19.89
N TYR A 418 -51.84 -7.18 -19.09
CA TYR A 418 -51.09 -6.66 -17.94
C TYR A 418 -52.04 -6.00 -16.91
N LYS A 419 -51.56 -5.86 -15.68
CA LYS A 419 -52.16 -5.01 -14.65
C LYS A 419 -51.54 -3.61 -14.73
N ASP A 420 -52.35 -2.58 -14.90
CA ASP A 420 -51.85 -1.20 -14.94
C ASP A 420 -51.34 -0.76 -13.57
N SER A 421 -50.08 -0.35 -13.51
CA SER A 421 -49.43 0.16 -12.30
C SER A 421 -49.15 1.66 -12.38
N THR A 422 -49.80 2.39 -13.28
CA THR A 422 -49.67 3.84 -13.34
C THR A 422 -50.21 4.46 -12.06
N THR A 423 -49.32 5.12 -11.33
CA THR A 423 -49.71 5.86 -10.13
C THR A 423 -50.23 7.24 -10.52
N PHE A 424 -51.03 7.87 -9.64
CA PHE A 424 -51.47 9.27 -9.83
C PHE A 424 -50.29 10.22 -10.08
N PHE A 425 -49.11 9.96 -9.50
CA PHE A 425 -47.88 10.72 -9.73
C PHE A 425 -47.30 10.54 -11.15
N ASP A 426 -47.47 9.37 -11.78
CA ASP A 426 -47.08 9.15 -13.18
C ASP A 426 -48.00 9.94 -14.14
N ALA A 427 -49.27 10.13 -13.79
CA ALA A 427 -50.19 11.00 -14.53
C ALA A 427 -49.84 12.49 -14.34
N LEU A 428 -49.32 12.87 -13.16
CA LEU A 428 -48.90 14.25 -12.86
C LEU A 428 -47.64 14.66 -13.66
N THR A 429 -46.67 13.75 -13.82
CA THR A 429 -45.42 13.99 -14.57
C THR A 429 -45.61 14.11 -16.08
N SER A 430 -46.73 13.60 -16.62
CA SER A 430 -47.17 13.83 -18.01
C SER A 430 -47.53 15.30 -18.27
N ARG A 431 -47.99 16.04 -17.26
CA ARG A 431 -48.24 17.49 -17.33
C ARG A 431 -46.99 18.31 -17.01
N LYS A 432 -45.97 18.19 -17.88
CA LYS A 432 -44.63 18.79 -17.72
C LYS A 432 -44.63 20.28 -17.34
N TRP A 433 -45.63 21.06 -17.75
CA TRP A 433 -45.72 22.50 -17.47
C TRP A 433 -46.07 22.84 -16.01
N TYR A 434 -46.96 22.08 -15.36
CA TYR A 434 -47.27 22.29 -13.94
C TYR A 434 -46.16 21.77 -13.03
N LEU A 435 -45.51 20.68 -13.46
CA LEU A 435 -44.31 20.16 -12.82
C LEU A 435 -43.14 21.15 -12.94
N LEU A 436 -42.95 21.82 -14.08
CA LEU A 436 -41.89 22.83 -14.28
C LEU A 436 -42.05 24.06 -13.37
N ILE A 437 -43.28 24.54 -13.17
CA ILE A 437 -43.57 25.66 -12.28
C ILE A 437 -43.33 25.25 -10.81
N SER A 438 -43.78 24.07 -10.42
CA SER A 438 -43.53 23.52 -9.07
C SER A 438 -42.04 23.22 -8.84
N ILE A 439 -41.35 22.65 -9.83
CA ILE A 439 -39.91 22.38 -9.81
C ILE A 439 -39.11 23.66 -9.80
N MET A 440 -39.50 24.74 -10.49
CA MET A 440 -38.80 26.02 -10.41
C MET A 440 -38.87 26.62 -9.00
N VAL A 441 -40.05 26.57 -8.36
CA VAL A 441 -40.22 27.04 -6.97
C VAL A 441 -39.42 26.16 -6.01
N VAL A 442 -39.47 24.84 -6.18
CA VAL A 442 -38.72 23.87 -5.38
C VAL A 442 -37.21 23.96 -5.65
N LEU A 443 -36.75 24.22 -6.88
CA LEU A 443 -35.34 24.39 -7.23
C LEU A 443 -34.77 25.66 -6.64
N ILE A 444 -35.54 26.75 -6.59
CA ILE A 444 -35.13 27.97 -5.88
C ILE A 444 -34.99 27.68 -4.38
N LEU A 445 -35.95 26.95 -3.79
CA LEU A 445 -35.91 26.57 -2.38
C LEU A 445 -34.76 25.58 -2.08
N ILE A 446 -34.53 24.61 -2.98
CA ILE A 446 -33.42 23.67 -2.94
C ILE A 446 -32.10 24.39 -3.16
N LEU A 447 -32.00 25.40 -4.03
CA LEU A 447 -30.78 26.21 -4.20
C LEU A 447 -30.46 26.98 -2.92
N VAL A 448 -31.47 27.53 -2.25
CA VAL A 448 -31.29 28.18 -0.94
C VAL A 448 -30.86 27.15 0.12
N ILE A 449 -31.49 25.98 0.16
CA ILE A 449 -31.13 24.89 1.08
C ILE A 449 -29.75 24.31 0.74
N ILE A 450 -29.38 24.19 -0.53
CA ILE A 450 -28.08 23.69 -1.01
C ILE A 450 -27.01 24.72 -0.69
N ASN A 451 -27.24 26.01 -0.94
CA ASN A 451 -26.29 27.06 -0.58
C ASN A 451 -26.13 27.16 0.93
N ALA A 452 -27.22 27.11 1.70
CA ALA A 452 -27.17 27.00 3.16
C ALA A 452 -26.43 25.73 3.56
N SER A 453 -26.76 24.56 3.01
CA SER A 453 -26.10 23.28 3.30
C SER A 453 -24.64 23.26 2.88
N ILE A 454 -24.24 23.95 1.81
CA ILE A 454 -22.85 24.10 1.38
C ILE A 454 -22.13 25.02 2.35
N LEU A 455 -22.75 26.11 2.82
CA LEU A 455 -22.17 26.99 3.83
C LEU A 455 -22.07 26.28 5.18
N THR A 456 -23.09 25.56 5.63
CA THR A 456 -23.08 24.74 6.85
C THR A 456 -22.11 23.57 6.70
N LYS A 457 -22.04 22.91 5.54
CA LYS A 457 -21.06 21.84 5.25
C LYS A 457 -19.64 22.37 5.21
N ARG A 458 -19.40 23.54 4.60
CA ARG A 458 -18.09 24.21 4.63
C ARG A 458 -17.72 24.64 6.05
N HIS A 459 -18.67 25.14 6.82
CA HIS A 459 -18.46 25.52 8.21
C HIS A 459 -18.22 24.29 9.12
N ILE A 460 -18.94 23.19 8.90
CA ILE A 460 -18.76 21.91 9.60
C ILE A 460 -17.46 21.25 9.17
N GLN A 461 -17.12 21.25 7.87
CA GLN A 461 -15.83 20.75 7.38
C GLN A 461 -14.67 21.56 7.96
N LYS A 462 -14.73 22.90 7.96
CA LYS A 462 -13.73 23.72 8.64
C LYS A 462 -13.62 23.37 10.13
N ARG A 463 -14.73 23.16 10.84
CA ARG A 463 -14.72 22.68 12.24
C ARG A 463 -14.19 21.26 12.41
N LYS A 464 -14.26 20.40 11.39
CA LYS A 464 -13.70 19.04 11.43
C LYS A 464 -12.18 19.05 11.27
N TYR A 465 -11.64 19.96 10.46
CA TYR A 465 -10.20 20.01 10.17
C TYR A 465 -9.42 20.98 11.04
N PHE A 466 -10.06 21.99 11.62
CA PHE A 466 -9.41 22.97 12.50
C PHE A 466 -10.09 23.02 13.87
N ASP A 467 -9.33 23.35 14.90
CA ASP A 467 -9.83 23.64 16.23
C ASP A 467 -10.44 25.05 16.30
N LYS A 468 -10.91 25.44 17.48
CA LYS A 468 -11.53 26.75 17.71
C LYS A 468 -10.55 27.94 17.55
N TYR A 469 -9.24 27.68 17.58
CA TYR A 469 -8.19 28.68 17.44
C TYR A 469 -7.66 28.78 16.00
N GLY A 470 -8.10 27.89 15.11
CA GLY A 470 -7.68 27.82 13.71
C GLY A 470 -6.42 26.98 13.50
N PHE A 471 -6.05 26.14 14.47
CA PHE A 471 -4.96 25.16 14.35
C PHE A 471 -5.52 23.85 13.78
N PRO A 472 -4.83 23.14 12.88
CA PRO A 472 -5.33 21.87 12.35
C PRO A 472 -5.64 20.89 13.47
N ARG A 473 -6.69 20.09 13.38
CA ARG A 473 -6.88 18.97 14.31
C ARG A 473 -5.88 17.88 13.98
N PRO A 474 -5.31 17.20 14.98
CA PRO A 474 -4.35 16.17 14.70
C PRO A 474 -5.00 14.98 13.95
N PRO A 475 -4.27 14.29 13.07
CA PRO A 475 -4.84 13.32 12.13
C PRO A 475 -5.08 11.95 12.79
N TRP A 476 -5.95 11.88 13.79
CA TRP A 476 -6.25 10.63 14.52
C TRP A 476 -7.22 9.73 13.76
N HIS A 477 -8.07 10.33 12.94
CA HIS A 477 -8.97 9.58 12.07
C HIS A 477 -8.29 9.29 10.74
N LEU A 478 -7.54 8.19 10.71
CA LEU A 478 -6.79 7.73 9.55
C LEU A 478 -7.61 6.79 8.68
N GLN A 479 -7.31 6.80 7.38
CA GLN A 479 -7.80 5.78 6.46
C GLN A 479 -7.10 4.45 6.74
N LYS A 480 -7.72 3.34 6.33
CA LYS A 480 -7.19 1.99 6.57
C LYS A 480 -5.74 1.82 6.08
N ARG A 481 -5.42 2.33 4.88
CA ARG A 481 -4.06 2.30 4.31
C ARG A 481 -3.04 3.03 5.20
N SER A 482 -3.36 4.22 5.69
CA SER A 482 -2.52 4.97 6.64
C SER A 482 -2.36 4.25 7.99
N GLN A 483 -3.42 3.59 8.46
CA GLN A 483 -3.34 2.77 9.68
C GLN A 483 -2.40 1.58 9.49
N ASP A 484 -2.42 0.94 8.33
CA ASP A 484 -1.55 -0.20 8.01
C ASP A 484 -0.07 0.24 7.91
N ILE A 485 0.20 1.42 7.36
CA ILE A 485 1.55 2.03 7.36
C ILE A 485 2.04 2.25 8.79
N LEU A 486 1.23 2.91 9.64
CA LEU A 486 1.59 3.12 11.05
C LEU A 486 1.79 1.80 11.80
N ALA A 487 0.96 0.79 11.53
CA ALA A 487 1.11 -0.53 12.11
C ALA A 487 2.46 -1.17 11.72
N SER A 488 2.89 -1.01 10.46
CA SER A 488 4.21 -1.47 10.00
C SER A 488 5.34 -0.74 10.72
N TRP A 489 5.26 0.60 10.84
CA TRP A 489 6.28 1.36 11.57
C TRP A 489 6.35 0.99 13.04
N VAL A 490 5.21 0.79 13.72
CA VAL A 490 5.18 0.32 15.11
C VAL A 490 5.84 -1.05 15.22
N LYS A 491 5.57 -1.97 14.30
CA LYS A 491 6.21 -3.28 14.25
C LYS A 491 7.72 -3.16 14.17
N GLU A 492 8.22 -2.32 13.27
CA GLU A 492 9.66 -2.08 13.08
C GLU A 492 10.30 -1.41 14.29
N ILE A 493 9.66 -0.37 14.86
CA ILE A 493 10.14 0.35 16.06
C ILE A 493 10.23 -0.62 17.25
N VAL A 494 9.20 -1.43 17.48
CA VAL A 494 9.20 -2.41 18.57
C VAL A 494 10.24 -3.50 18.34
N LEU A 495 10.35 -4.01 17.11
CA LEU A 495 11.29 -5.08 16.77
C LEU A 495 12.75 -4.63 16.92
N LYS A 496 13.07 -3.43 16.46
CA LYS A 496 14.44 -2.89 16.48
C LYS A 496 14.75 -2.19 17.81
N ASN A 497 13.74 -1.72 18.53
CA ASN A 497 13.79 -1.07 19.83
C ASN A 497 14.80 0.10 19.97
N PRO A 498 14.48 1.30 19.46
CA PRO A 498 15.36 2.47 19.54
C PRO A 498 15.75 2.93 20.94
N LEU A 499 15.04 2.48 21.97
CA LEU A 499 15.35 2.83 23.35
C LEU A 499 16.67 2.24 23.84
N ILE A 500 17.22 1.20 23.20
CA ILE A 500 18.50 0.60 23.61
C ILE A 500 19.69 0.96 22.73
N TRP A 501 19.50 1.79 21.71
CA TRP A 501 20.55 2.04 20.72
C TRP A 501 21.63 2.99 21.21
N ARG A 502 22.89 2.65 21.03
CA ARG A 502 24.03 3.54 21.26
C ARG A 502 24.39 4.25 19.96
N CYS A 503 25.09 5.39 20.05
CA CYS A 503 25.64 6.04 18.86
C CYS A 503 26.60 5.12 18.07
N SER A 504 27.23 4.14 18.75
CA SER A 504 28.04 3.10 18.12
C SER A 504 27.21 2.03 17.38
N ASP A 505 25.95 1.85 17.74
CA ASP A 505 25.03 0.95 17.01
C ASP A 505 24.49 1.63 15.74
N ARG A 506 25.00 2.83 15.39
CA ARG A 506 24.65 3.56 14.17
C ARG A 506 24.84 2.68 12.94
N GLU A 507 25.92 1.91 12.85
CA GLU A 507 26.17 0.99 11.72
C GLU A 507 25.15 -0.16 11.63
N ILE A 508 24.44 -0.47 12.72
CA ILE A 508 23.41 -1.53 12.74
C ILE A 508 22.08 -1.03 12.16
N ILE A 509 21.86 0.29 12.20
CA ILE A 509 20.63 0.97 11.74
C ILE A 509 20.88 1.72 10.43
N TRP A 510 22.11 2.18 10.25
CA TRP A 510 22.67 3.02 9.20
C TRP A 510 23.92 2.33 8.67
N PRO A 511 23.81 1.23 7.92
CA PRO A 511 24.95 0.36 7.66
C PRO A 511 26.04 0.95 6.76
N TYR A 512 25.99 2.25 6.43
CA TYR A 512 26.66 2.75 5.24
C TYR A 512 27.59 3.93 5.50
N GLN A 513 28.85 3.71 5.15
CA GLN A 513 29.81 4.73 4.81
C GLN A 513 29.71 5.03 3.30
N GLU A 514 30.18 6.20 2.85
CA GLU A 514 30.14 6.65 1.44
C GLU A 514 30.82 5.66 0.44
N ILE A 515 31.54 4.68 0.97
CA ILE A 515 32.31 3.64 0.29
C ILE A 515 31.56 2.29 0.13
N ASP A 516 30.38 2.12 0.73
CA ASP A 516 29.63 0.85 0.66
C ASP A 516 28.82 0.70 -0.64
N ALA A 517 28.83 -0.51 -1.22
CA ALA A 517 28.19 -0.85 -2.50
C ALA A 517 26.66 -0.59 -2.52
N THR A 518 26.04 -0.65 -1.35
CA THR A 518 24.63 -0.37 -1.01
C THR A 518 24.23 1.10 -1.13
N HIS A 519 25.18 2.03 -1.34
CA HIS A 519 24.86 3.40 -1.70
C HIS A 519 24.12 3.49 -3.06
N LYS A 520 24.23 2.46 -3.91
CA LYS A 520 23.41 2.35 -5.13
C LYS A 520 21.92 2.17 -4.82
N ASP A 521 21.58 1.42 -3.78
CA ASP A 521 20.19 1.20 -3.38
C ASP A 521 19.56 2.47 -2.80
N ILE A 522 20.38 3.30 -2.14
CA ILE A 522 19.96 4.62 -1.68
C ILE A 522 19.63 5.54 -2.85
N ASN A 523 20.46 5.55 -3.89
CA ASN A 523 20.17 6.32 -5.10
C ASN A 523 18.88 5.81 -5.77
N VAL A 524 18.64 4.50 -5.79
CA VAL A 524 17.38 3.92 -6.27
C VAL A 524 16.19 4.37 -5.42
N ILE A 525 16.30 4.33 -4.09
CA ILE A 525 15.26 4.81 -3.17
C ILE A 525 15.00 6.31 -3.40
N VAL A 526 16.04 7.12 -3.53
CA VAL A 526 15.97 8.56 -3.81
C VAL A 526 15.34 8.83 -5.17
N ASP A 527 15.72 8.09 -6.20
CA ASP A 527 15.22 8.25 -7.58
C ASP A 527 13.75 7.83 -7.66
N ASN A 528 13.40 6.70 -7.04
CA ASN A 528 12.02 6.21 -6.93
C ASN A 528 11.11 7.20 -6.19
N ASN A 529 11.67 8.01 -5.28
CA ASN A 529 10.95 9.02 -4.50
C ASN A 529 11.26 10.46 -4.96
N SER A 530 11.87 10.66 -6.13
CA SER A 530 12.32 11.99 -6.58
C SER A 530 11.16 12.98 -6.76
N SER A 531 10.01 12.51 -7.24
CA SER A 531 8.77 13.31 -7.33
C SER A 531 8.27 13.75 -5.96
N PHE A 532 8.20 12.80 -5.00
CA PHE A 532 7.85 13.07 -3.61
C PHE A 532 8.77 14.12 -2.98
N LEU A 533 10.09 13.94 -3.13
CA LEU A 533 11.09 14.82 -2.54
C LEU A 533 10.98 16.25 -3.11
N LYS A 534 10.63 16.38 -4.39
CA LYS A 534 10.44 17.69 -5.02
C LYS A 534 9.16 18.38 -4.55
N GLU A 535 8.07 17.64 -4.38
CA GLU A 535 6.74 18.22 -4.14
C GLU A 535 6.40 18.38 -2.65
N HIS A 536 6.88 17.47 -1.80
CA HIS A 536 6.41 17.36 -0.41
C HIS A 536 7.48 17.48 0.65
N MET A 537 8.75 17.55 0.28
CA MET A 537 9.80 17.71 1.28
C MET A 537 9.75 19.12 1.89
N LEU A 538 9.80 19.22 3.22
CA LEU A 538 9.80 20.50 3.92
C LEU A 538 11.16 21.18 3.73
N PRO A 539 11.24 22.34 3.05
CA PRO A 539 12.52 23.01 2.88
C PRO A 539 12.96 23.58 4.22
N ILE A 540 14.21 23.31 4.59
CA ILE A 540 14.82 23.73 5.85
C ILE A 540 15.86 24.81 5.56
N ALA A 541 15.81 25.93 6.29
CA ALA A 541 16.84 26.96 6.18
C ALA A 541 18.22 26.44 6.58
N ALA A 542 19.26 26.81 5.84
CA ALA A 542 20.64 26.52 6.22
C ALA A 542 20.98 27.21 7.56
N ASN A 543 21.80 26.55 8.40
CA ASN A 543 22.25 26.99 9.73
C ASN A 543 21.22 26.80 10.86
N GLY A 544 21.66 26.35 12.04
CA GLY A 544 20.86 26.25 13.27
C GLY A 544 20.99 27.52 14.11
N HIS A 545 22.08 27.63 14.86
CA HIS A 545 22.40 28.85 15.60
C HIS A 545 23.04 29.92 14.69
N LEU A 546 22.54 31.15 14.72
CA LEU A 546 23.18 32.26 13.99
C LEU A 546 24.28 32.87 14.87
N PRO A 547 25.56 32.86 14.43
CA PRO A 547 26.57 33.68 15.08
C PRO A 547 26.21 35.17 14.92
N LYS A 548 26.93 36.08 15.60
CA LYS A 548 26.72 37.54 15.49
C LYS A 548 26.98 38.11 14.08
N ASP A 549 27.20 37.26 13.08
CA ASP A 549 27.42 37.60 11.69
C ASP A 549 26.14 38.17 11.04
N LYS A 550 26.25 39.41 10.56
CA LYS A 550 25.17 40.13 9.88
C LYS A 550 24.78 39.47 8.55
N PHE A 551 25.70 38.79 7.87
CA PHE A 551 25.44 38.11 6.61
C PHE A 551 24.54 36.90 6.80
N LEU A 552 24.87 36.02 7.76
CA LEU A 552 24.07 34.82 8.04
C LEU A 552 22.68 35.17 8.57
N LEU A 553 22.57 36.22 9.39
CA LEU A 553 21.28 36.75 9.81
C LEU A 553 20.46 37.24 8.60
N PHE A 554 21.10 37.88 7.63
CA PHE A 554 20.44 38.35 6.43
C PHE A 554 19.96 37.20 5.52
N GLU A 555 20.77 36.17 5.29
CA GLU A 555 20.34 35.00 4.51
C GLU A 555 19.16 34.28 5.20
N ARG A 556 19.13 34.25 6.55
CA ARG A 556 17.95 33.77 7.28
C ARG A 556 16.73 34.64 7.04
N VAL A 557 16.86 35.97 7.13
CA VAL A 557 15.75 36.89 6.84
C VAL A 557 15.23 36.71 5.41
N LYS A 558 16.13 36.60 4.42
CA LYS A 558 15.77 36.32 3.03
C LYS A 558 15.02 35.00 2.90
N THR A 559 15.41 33.97 3.64
CA THR A 559 14.72 32.67 3.68
C THR A 559 13.30 32.81 4.22
N LEU A 560 13.08 33.57 5.30
CA LEU A 560 11.73 33.86 5.82
C LEU A 560 10.81 34.51 4.77
N LEU A 561 11.38 35.34 3.88
CA LEU A 561 10.64 36.08 2.87
C LEU A 561 10.39 35.30 1.58
N SER A 562 11.16 34.24 1.36
CA SER A 562 11.01 33.39 0.17
C SER A 562 9.64 32.71 0.14
N LYS A 563 9.01 32.51 1.30
CA LYS A 563 7.77 31.76 1.49
C LYS A 563 6.70 32.60 2.20
N GLU A 564 5.46 32.15 2.07
CA GLU A 564 4.26 32.83 2.63
C GLU A 564 4.01 32.43 4.09
N VAL A 565 4.36 31.19 4.39
CA VAL A 565 4.25 30.55 5.68
C VAL A 565 5.65 30.15 6.13
N VAL A 566 5.98 30.45 7.38
CA VAL A 566 7.24 30.07 7.99
C VAL A 566 6.95 29.33 9.29
N ILE A 567 7.44 28.10 9.41
CA ILE A 567 7.45 27.36 10.67
C ILE A 567 8.75 27.69 11.38
N VAL A 568 8.66 28.29 12.57
CA VAL A 568 9.82 28.67 13.37
C VAL A 568 9.87 27.83 14.62
N ILE A 569 10.91 27.03 14.79
CA ILE A 569 11.14 26.22 16.00
C ILE A 569 12.22 26.90 16.82
N GLY A 570 11.89 27.36 18.02
CA GLY A 570 12.79 28.12 18.87
C GLY A 570 12.90 27.57 20.27
N SER A 571 14.06 27.74 20.88
CA SER A 571 14.32 27.25 22.22
C SER A 571 13.83 28.15 23.36
N ASP A 572 13.45 29.39 23.06
CA ASP A 572 12.99 30.41 24.01
C ASP A 572 11.48 30.66 23.89
N LYS A 573 10.93 31.64 24.62
CA LYS A 573 9.52 32.02 24.56
C LYS A 573 9.14 32.80 23.30
N HIS A 574 10.12 33.31 22.57
CA HIS A 574 9.90 34.25 21.46
C HIS A 574 10.75 33.92 20.23
N PRO A 575 10.27 34.25 19.02
CA PRO A 575 10.98 33.98 17.76
C PRO A 575 12.32 34.73 17.62
N THR A 576 12.61 35.66 18.54
CA THR A 576 13.88 36.41 18.59
C THR A 576 15.11 35.52 18.79
N CYS A 577 14.95 34.33 19.41
CA CYS A 577 16.02 33.35 19.55
C CYS A 577 16.45 32.75 18.19
N VAL A 578 15.52 32.67 17.23
CA VAL A 578 15.78 32.14 15.88
C VAL A 578 16.11 33.25 14.89
N VAL A 579 15.41 34.39 15.00
CA VAL A 579 15.53 35.56 14.12
C VAL A 579 15.75 36.78 15.00
N ARG A 580 17.02 37.17 15.13
CA ARG A 580 17.41 38.24 16.05
C ARG A 580 16.65 39.55 15.77
N ASP A 581 16.20 40.18 16.85
CA ASP A 581 15.48 41.46 16.87
C ASP A 581 14.17 41.51 16.07
N ILE A 582 13.56 40.36 15.71
CA ILE A 582 12.26 40.38 15.04
C ILE A 582 11.19 40.99 15.97
N PRO A 583 10.30 41.89 15.50
CA PRO A 583 9.31 42.52 16.36
C PRO A 583 8.36 41.51 16.98
N ILE A 584 8.11 41.61 18.29
CA ILE A 584 7.17 40.74 19.02
C ILE A 584 5.97 41.51 19.60
N GLU A 585 6.01 42.84 19.58
CA GLU A 585 4.92 43.72 20.00
C GLU A 585 4.20 44.29 18.77
N GLN A 586 2.88 44.39 18.86
CA GLN A 586 2.02 44.83 17.77
C GLN A 586 2.44 46.23 17.28
N ASP A 587 2.43 46.42 15.96
CA ASP A 587 2.80 47.65 15.24
C ASP A 587 4.27 48.08 15.36
N LYS A 588 5.12 47.35 16.09
CA LYS A 588 6.57 47.60 16.07
C LYS A 588 7.18 47.15 14.75
N THR A 589 8.15 47.92 14.29
CA THR A 589 8.86 47.69 13.03
C THR A 589 10.34 47.41 13.24
N LYS A 590 10.93 46.57 12.38
CA LYS A 590 12.37 46.35 12.33
C LYS A 590 12.83 46.27 10.88
N ALA A 591 13.82 47.08 10.53
CA ALA A 591 14.47 47.05 9.23
C ALA A 591 15.77 46.23 9.28
N TYR A 592 15.91 45.26 8.38
CA TYR A 592 17.13 44.52 8.12
C TYR A 592 17.76 45.04 6.82
N LYS A 593 18.96 45.64 6.93
CA LYS A 593 19.69 46.22 5.79
C LYS A 593 20.86 45.33 5.40
N TYR A 594 20.96 44.97 4.13
CA TYR A 594 22.15 44.30 3.57
C TYR A 594 22.30 44.62 2.10
N LYS A 595 23.51 45.01 1.71
CA LYS A 595 23.80 45.59 0.39
C LYS A 595 22.80 46.71 0.07
N GLU A 596 22.04 46.57 -1.02
CA GLU A 596 21.13 47.59 -1.55
C GLU A 596 19.66 47.29 -1.27
N LYS A 597 19.36 46.26 -0.46
CA LYS A 597 17.99 45.88 -0.09
C LYS A 597 17.74 46.15 1.40
N THR A 598 16.58 46.72 1.71
CA THR A 598 16.08 46.86 3.07
C THR A 598 14.77 46.09 3.19
N TYR A 599 14.68 45.21 4.17
CA TYR A 599 13.46 44.48 4.50
C TYR A 599 12.91 44.99 5.83
N THR A 600 11.73 45.59 5.80
CA THR A 600 11.08 46.15 6.99
C THR A 600 9.92 45.24 7.40
N PHE A 601 10.03 44.62 8.57
CA PHE A 601 8.99 43.78 9.17
C PHE A 601 8.17 44.62 10.13
N THR A 602 6.85 44.61 9.96
CA THR A 602 5.88 45.22 10.88
C THR A 602 4.94 44.13 11.39
N LEU A 603 4.88 43.93 12.72
CA LEU A 603 3.98 42.93 13.29
C LEU A 603 2.53 43.45 13.28
N THR A 604 1.66 42.85 12.48
CA THR A 604 0.26 43.27 12.33
C THR A 604 -0.71 42.49 13.21
N GLY A 605 -0.31 41.33 13.74
CA GLY A 605 -1.17 40.55 14.62
C GLY A 605 -0.47 39.34 15.23
N THR A 606 -0.95 38.92 16.39
CA THR A 606 -0.52 37.69 17.05
C THR A 606 -1.73 36.84 17.44
N ARG A 607 -1.59 35.52 17.39
CA ARG A 607 -2.65 34.58 17.77
C ARG A 607 -2.05 33.35 18.43
N LYS A 608 -2.47 33.04 19.66
CA LYS A 608 -2.09 31.79 20.31
C LYS A 608 -2.91 30.64 19.73
N LEU A 609 -2.24 29.64 19.15
CA LEU A 609 -2.88 28.49 18.51
C LEU A 609 -2.95 27.29 19.44
N ALA A 610 -1.88 27.06 20.19
CA ALA A 610 -1.75 25.96 21.15
C ALA A 610 -0.86 26.40 22.33
N PRO A 611 -0.76 25.61 23.42
CA PRO A 611 0.12 25.90 24.55
C PRO A 611 1.55 26.33 24.16
N CYS A 612 2.19 25.61 23.23
CA CYS A 612 3.55 25.87 22.78
C CYS A 612 3.65 26.53 21.40
N THR A 613 2.52 26.80 20.73
CA THR A 613 2.49 27.31 19.36
C THR A 613 1.75 28.64 19.24
N GLN A 614 2.44 29.65 18.69
CA GLN A 614 1.91 31.01 18.47
C GLN A 614 2.13 31.46 17.03
N GLU A 615 1.10 32.05 16.43
CA GLU A 615 1.18 32.67 15.10
C GLU A 615 1.48 34.17 15.23
N TYR A 616 2.41 34.63 14.41
CA TYR A 616 2.76 36.03 14.22
C TYR A 616 2.54 36.39 12.75
N THR A 617 1.76 37.43 12.48
CA THR A 617 1.51 37.92 11.11
C THR A 617 2.30 39.20 10.90
N TYR A 618 3.21 39.19 9.94
CA TYR A 618 4.05 40.34 9.60
C TYR A 618 3.67 40.89 8.24
N LYS A 619 3.55 42.22 8.14
CA LYS A 619 3.60 42.94 6.88
C LYS A 619 5.07 43.27 6.60
N VAL A 620 5.59 42.79 5.47
CA VAL A 620 6.97 43.01 5.07
C VAL A 620 7.03 43.91 3.84
N ILE A 621 7.82 44.97 3.95
CA ILE A 621 8.09 45.92 2.88
C ILE A 621 9.53 45.72 2.42
N THR A 622 9.72 45.54 1.11
CA THR A 622 11.05 45.43 0.48
C THR A 622 11.37 46.68 -0.31
N ASP A 623 12.40 47.42 0.12
CA ASP A 623 12.90 48.59 -0.58
C ASP A 623 14.24 48.25 -1.27
N VAL A 624 14.31 48.45 -2.59
CA VAL A 624 15.54 48.29 -3.38
C VAL A 624 16.10 49.68 -3.68
N LYS A 625 17.27 50.02 -3.12
CA LYS A 625 17.94 51.29 -3.43
C LYS A 625 18.51 51.23 -4.84
N ALA A 626 17.90 51.95 -5.79
CA ALA A 626 18.44 52.11 -7.13
C ALA A 626 19.77 52.90 -7.08
N LYS A 627 20.90 52.24 -7.35
CA LYS A 627 22.15 52.94 -7.67
C LYS A 627 22.29 53.09 -9.18
N ASP A 628 22.55 54.34 -9.60
CA ASP A 628 23.00 54.76 -10.93
C ASP A 628 22.09 54.51 -12.13
N LYS A 629 20.91 55.16 -12.13
CA LYS A 629 20.25 55.56 -13.38
C LYS A 629 20.29 57.09 -13.57
N LYS A 630 21.46 57.59 -13.98
CA LYS A 630 21.51 58.77 -14.83
C LYS A 630 20.82 58.40 -16.16
N LYS A 631 19.73 59.10 -16.46
CA LYS A 631 19.01 59.12 -17.76
C LYS A 631 18.34 57.81 -18.19
N ASN A 632 17.26 57.43 -17.50
CA ASN A 632 16.02 57.13 -18.19
C ASN A 632 14.83 57.32 -17.24
N LYS A 633 13.98 58.29 -17.61
CA LYS A 633 12.80 58.77 -16.89
C LYS A 633 11.73 57.66 -16.86
N GLN A 634 11.01 57.58 -15.73
CA GLN A 634 9.83 56.73 -15.48
C GLN A 634 10.07 55.20 -15.45
N LYS A 635 10.59 54.71 -14.32
CA LYS A 635 10.16 53.41 -13.80
C LYS A 635 9.89 53.61 -12.32
N GLU A 636 8.62 53.62 -11.94
CA GLU A 636 8.17 53.77 -10.56
C GLU A 636 8.90 52.75 -9.66
N ASP A 637 9.35 53.21 -8.49
CA ASP A 637 10.00 52.36 -7.50
C ASP A 637 9.01 51.27 -7.05
N GLU A 638 9.16 50.07 -7.59
CA GLU A 638 8.27 48.94 -7.32
C GLU A 638 8.51 48.40 -5.90
N GLN A 639 7.85 49.03 -4.93
CA GLN A 639 7.87 48.59 -3.53
C GLN A 639 7.03 47.32 -3.38
N MET A 640 7.69 46.19 -3.13
CA MET A 640 6.99 44.91 -2.91
C MET A 640 6.54 44.80 -1.45
N CYS A 641 5.23 44.78 -1.22
CA CYS A 641 4.61 44.55 0.08
C CYS A 641 4.00 43.14 0.15
N ARG A 642 4.39 42.31 1.13
CA ARG A 642 3.88 40.94 1.31
C ARG A 642 3.52 40.68 2.77
N ASN A 643 2.49 39.87 3.01
CA ASN A 643 2.18 39.34 4.34
C ASN A 643 2.87 37.99 4.55
N VAL A 644 3.58 37.83 5.67
CA VAL A 644 4.28 36.61 6.06
C VAL A 644 3.70 36.12 7.38
N ARG A 645 3.30 34.84 7.44
CA ARG A 645 2.80 34.20 8.65
C ARG A 645 3.89 33.32 9.26
N ILE A 646 4.27 33.62 10.49
CA ILE A 646 5.26 32.87 11.26
C ILE A 646 4.54 32.06 12.34
N TYR A 647 4.59 30.73 12.23
CA TYR A 647 4.13 29.81 13.26
C TYR A 647 5.32 29.44 14.15
N TYR A 648 5.41 30.11 15.29
CA TYR A 648 6.45 29.90 16.28
C TYR A 648 6.06 28.77 17.23
N HIS A 649 6.85 27.70 17.25
CA HIS A 649 6.72 26.60 18.19
C HIS A 649 7.89 26.63 19.19
N GLN A 650 7.56 26.76 20.47
CA GLN A 650 8.52 26.76 21.56
C GLN A 650 8.96 25.33 21.87
N TRP A 651 10.18 24.98 21.50
CA TRP A 651 10.78 23.68 21.75
C TRP A 651 11.95 23.81 22.74
N GLY A 652 11.68 23.57 24.03
CA GLY A 652 12.66 23.75 25.10
C GLY A 652 13.99 23.02 24.88
N ASN A 653 15.10 23.66 25.25
CA ASN A 653 16.48 23.21 24.98
C ASN A 653 16.90 21.85 25.57
N ARG A 654 16.16 21.31 26.55
CA ARG A 654 16.58 20.12 27.30
C ARG A 654 15.56 18.99 27.34
N PHE A 655 14.30 19.29 27.05
CA PHE A 655 13.22 18.33 27.23
C PHE A 655 12.67 17.90 25.89
N LEU A 656 12.32 16.62 25.82
CA LEU A 656 11.52 16.11 24.73
C LEU A 656 10.08 16.62 24.95
N PRO A 657 9.43 17.20 23.93
CA PRO A 657 8.05 17.64 24.04
C PRO A 657 7.17 16.50 24.54
N SER A 658 6.22 16.80 25.41
CA SER A 658 5.14 15.87 25.76
C SER A 658 3.94 16.02 24.83
N GLU A 659 3.91 17.14 24.10
CA GLU A 659 2.79 17.62 23.30
C GLU A 659 2.93 17.11 21.86
N PHE A 660 2.91 15.79 21.69
CA PHE A 660 3.04 15.14 20.37
C PHE A 660 1.97 15.63 19.37
N ASP A 661 0.75 15.88 19.87
CA ASP A 661 -0.36 16.45 19.12
C ASP A 661 0.03 17.77 18.43
N GLU A 662 0.65 18.71 19.16
CA GLU A 662 1.00 20.03 18.63
C GLU A 662 2.03 19.93 17.51
N ILE A 663 3.02 19.04 17.66
CA ILE A 663 4.06 18.83 16.65
C ILE A 663 3.46 18.24 15.36
N LEU A 664 2.54 17.29 15.47
CA LEU A 664 1.85 16.72 14.32
C LEU A 664 0.93 17.75 13.64
N GLN A 665 0.20 18.55 14.43
CA GLN A 665 -0.60 19.66 13.90
C GLN A 665 0.26 20.73 13.21
N LEU A 666 1.47 20.98 13.73
CA LEU A 666 2.43 21.90 13.12
C LEU A 666 2.95 21.36 11.78
N ALA A 667 3.21 20.05 11.67
CA ALA A 667 3.57 19.41 10.41
C ALA A 667 2.47 19.55 9.35
N MET A 668 1.19 19.54 9.76
CA MET A 668 0.05 19.76 8.86
C MET A 668 -0.08 21.20 8.32
N LEU A 669 0.66 22.17 8.88
CA LEU A 669 0.68 23.54 8.34
C LEU A 669 1.58 23.68 7.10
N TYR A 670 2.29 22.62 6.71
CA TYR A 670 3.05 22.61 5.49
C TYR A 670 2.14 22.72 4.26
N VAL A 671 2.51 23.65 3.38
CA VAL A 671 1.91 23.80 2.07
C VAL A 671 3.05 23.76 1.05
N PRO A 672 3.03 22.82 0.08
CA PRO A 672 4.01 22.72 -0.98
C PRO A 672 4.33 24.09 -1.60
N ASP A 673 5.61 24.37 -1.81
CA ASP A 673 6.15 25.61 -2.36
C ASP A 673 5.84 26.91 -1.60
N ARG A 674 5.07 26.87 -0.52
CA ARG A 674 4.64 28.05 0.24
C ARG A 674 5.13 28.10 1.68
N THR A 675 5.70 27.00 2.17
CA THR A 675 6.21 26.87 3.54
C THR A 675 7.71 26.66 3.58
N VAL A 676 8.39 27.23 4.58
CA VAL A 676 9.78 26.93 4.95
C VAL A 676 9.91 26.75 6.46
N CYS A 677 10.79 25.85 6.90
CA CYS A 677 11.12 25.68 8.30
C CYS A 677 12.44 26.37 8.65
N VAL A 678 12.42 27.15 9.73
CA VAL A 678 13.59 27.83 10.28
C VAL A 678 13.68 27.49 11.76
N SER A 679 14.89 27.24 12.25
CA SER A 679 15.06 26.91 13.66
C SER A 679 16.43 27.31 14.17
N ASP A 680 16.51 27.55 15.49
CA ASP A 680 17.77 27.60 16.22
C ASP A 680 18.28 26.19 16.62
N ARG A 681 17.42 25.16 16.62
CA ARG A 681 17.74 23.75 16.97
C ARG A 681 16.61 22.74 16.64
N ARG A 682 16.93 21.48 16.33
CA ARG A 682 15.97 20.36 16.16
C ARG A 682 15.05 20.43 14.93
N LYS A 683 15.42 21.19 13.90
CA LYS A 683 14.67 21.26 12.63
C LYS A 683 14.71 19.96 11.85
N GLU A 684 15.77 19.19 12.00
CA GLU A 684 15.96 17.88 11.38
C GLU A 684 14.91 16.89 11.92
N VAL A 685 14.69 16.87 13.24
CA VAL A 685 13.64 16.05 13.86
C VAL A 685 12.26 16.42 13.33
N PHE A 686 11.97 17.72 13.28
CA PHE A 686 10.68 18.18 12.77
C PHE A 686 10.49 17.82 11.30
N SER A 687 11.54 17.95 10.48
CA SER A 687 11.50 17.56 9.07
C SER A 687 11.28 16.05 8.90
N LEU A 688 11.89 15.22 9.75
CA LEU A 688 11.63 13.78 9.76
C LEU A 688 10.15 13.50 10.11
N ILE A 689 9.64 14.13 11.17
CA ILE A 689 8.22 13.98 11.56
C ILE A 689 7.29 14.45 10.43
N HIS A 690 7.62 15.53 9.75
CA HIS A 690 6.88 16.00 8.58
C HIS A 690 6.92 14.98 7.43
N THR A 691 8.08 14.37 7.19
CA THR A 691 8.25 13.33 6.16
C THR A 691 7.39 12.10 6.48
N LEU A 692 7.41 11.64 7.73
CA LEU A 692 6.56 10.57 8.24
C LEU A 692 5.07 10.93 8.12
N HIS A 693 4.70 12.16 8.49
CA HIS A 693 3.33 12.64 8.32
C HIS A 693 2.90 12.57 6.85
N THR A 694 3.76 12.99 5.94
CA THR A 694 3.45 13.02 4.50
C THR A 694 3.26 11.62 3.94
N PHE A 695 4.18 10.69 4.21
CA PHE A 695 4.05 9.31 3.73
C PHE A 695 2.81 8.61 4.29
N CYS A 696 2.53 8.78 5.58
CA CYS A 696 1.39 8.13 6.22
C CYS A 696 0.05 8.77 5.81
N HIS A 697 -0.05 10.10 5.82
CA HIS A 697 -1.33 10.80 5.74
C HIS A 697 -1.63 11.43 4.37
N ILE A 698 -0.60 11.94 3.67
CA ILE A 698 -0.79 12.69 2.42
C ILE A 698 -0.71 11.75 1.22
N THR A 699 0.39 11.01 1.07
CA THR A 699 0.60 10.13 -0.09
C THR A 699 0.05 8.72 0.16
N MET A 700 0.06 8.29 1.43
CA MET A 700 -0.35 6.95 1.86
C MET A 700 0.48 5.86 1.19
N ASP A 701 1.74 6.14 0.85
CA ASP A 701 2.63 5.18 0.21
C ASP A 701 3.30 4.29 1.25
N GLN A 702 3.37 2.99 0.93
CA GLN A 702 4.01 2.01 1.79
C GLN A 702 5.52 2.23 1.74
N VAL A 703 6.11 2.57 2.89
CA VAL A 703 7.53 2.81 3.05
C VAL A 703 7.94 2.34 4.44
N SER A 704 9.10 1.71 4.59
CA SER A 704 9.58 1.26 5.91
C SER A 704 10.07 2.47 6.74
N ILE A 705 10.17 2.32 8.07
CA ILE A 705 10.69 3.43 8.90
C ILE A 705 12.16 3.70 8.59
N VAL A 706 12.88 2.65 8.18
CA VAL A 706 14.30 2.69 7.80
C VAL A 706 14.49 3.48 6.52
N ASP A 707 13.67 3.24 5.50
CA ASP A 707 13.76 3.95 4.22
C ASP A 707 13.44 5.44 4.39
N VAL A 708 12.46 5.78 5.24
CA VAL A 708 12.14 7.19 5.53
C VAL A 708 13.32 7.88 6.22
N LEU A 709 13.98 7.21 7.17
CA LEU A 709 15.17 7.74 7.83
C LEU A 709 16.31 7.95 6.83
N GLN A 710 16.51 7.00 5.91
CA GLN A 710 17.54 7.08 4.88
C GLN A 710 17.27 8.25 3.92
N LEU A 711 16.06 8.32 3.36
CA LEU A 711 15.61 9.42 2.50
C LEU A 711 15.79 10.78 3.18
N HIS A 712 15.43 10.86 4.47
CA HIS A 712 15.57 12.07 5.25
C HIS A 712 17.04 12.49 5.38
N THR A 713 17.96 11.59 5.73
CA THR A 713 19.37 11.94 5.90
C THR A 713 20.04 12.37 4.59
N GLU A 714 19.75 11.70 3.49
CA GLU A 714 20.30 12.05 2.17
C GLU A 714 19.87 13.44 1.71
N LYS A 715 18.66 13.87 2.06
CA LYS A 715 18.08 15.10 1.53
C LYS A 715 18.05 16.27 2.52
N CYS A 716 17.98 16.02 3.83
CA CYS A 716 17.92 17.04 4.87
C CYS A 716 19.34 17.49 5.32
N ASN A 717 20.08 18.12 4.41
CA ASN A 717 21.40 18.74 4.68
C ASN A 717 22.46 17.78 5.28
N GLY A 718 22.29 16.44 5.22
CA GLY A 718 23.22 15.46 5.76
C GLY A 718 23.40 15.48 7.28
N ALA A 719 22.55 16.23 8.01
CA ALA A 719 22.68 16.37 9.45
C ALA A 719 22.11 15.14 10.16
N VAL A 720 22.99 14.42 10.85
CA VAL A 720 22.63 13.20 11.58
C VAL A 720 21.79 13.56 12.81
N LEU A 721 20.62 12.94 12.95
CA LEU A 721 19.81 13.05 14.15
C LEU A 721 20.55 12.45 15.34
N ASP A 722 20.58 13.16 16.46
CA ASP A 722 21.08 12.55 17.68
C ASP A 722 20.13 11.46 18.19
N ARG A 723 20.60 10.63 19.12
CA ARG A 723 19.80 9.51 19.66
C ARG A 723 18.48 9.99 20.28
N ASN A 724 18.47 11.11 21.00
CA ASN A 724 17.26 11.61 21.66
C ASN A 724 16.25 12.14 20.65
N GLU A 725 16.77 12.85 19.65
CA GLU A 725 16.04 13.36 18.50
C GLU A 725 15.35 12.24 17.72
N LEU A 726 16.06 11.14 17.48
CA LEU A 726 15.51 9.94 16.85
C LEU A 726 14.46 9.26 17.73
N VAL A 727 14.78 8.99 18.99
CA VAL A 727 13.84 8.34 19.94
C VAL A 727 12.57 9.18 20.10
N PHE A 728 12.67 10.51 20.06
CA PHE A 728 11.53 11.41 20.08
C PHE A 728 10.65 11.26 18.84
N ALA A 729 11.24 11.23 17.64
CA ALA A 729 10.47 11.00 16.41
C ALA A 729 9.73 9.65 16.47
N MET A 730 10.36 8.61 17.03
CA MET A 730 9.71 7.31 17.23
C MET A 730 8.59 7.38 18.28
N ALA A 731 8.76 8.15 19.35
CA ALA A 731 7.70 8.38 20.33
C ALA A 731 6.48 9.07 19.71
N VAL A 732 6.69 10.03 18.79
CA VAL A 732 5.61 10.67 18.02
C VAL A 732 4.86 9.63 17.18
N VAL A 733 5.56 8.72 16.49
CA VAL A 733 4.93 7.64 15.70
C VAL A 733 4.15 6.68 16.59
N MET A 734 4.71 6.28 17.73
CA MET A 734 4.07 5.36 18.67
C MET A 734 2.80 5.96 19.28
N GLU A 735 2.80 7.25 19.61
CA GLU A 735 1.61 7.96 20.08
C GLU A 735 0.59 8.12 18.95
N TRP A 736 1.02 8.48 17.74
CA TRP A 736 0.14 8.65 16.60
C TRP A 736 -0.59 7.33 16.27
N ALA A 737 0.12 6.20 16.26
CA ALA A 737 -0.47 4.89 16.05
C ALA A 737 -1.48 4.51 17.14
N TYR A 738 -1.21 4.87 18.40
CA TYR A 738 -2.14 4.65 19.51
C TYR A 738 -3.42 5.46 19.37
N GLN A 739 -3.30 6.78 19.18
CA GLN A 739 -4.45 7.69 19.07
C GLN A 739 -5.31 7.40 17.83
N SER A 740 -4.69 6.91 16.76
CA SER A 740 -5.38 6.51 15.53
C SER A 740 -5.95 5.08 15.54
N ARG A 741 -5.78 4.35 16.65
CA ARG A 741 -6.18 2.94 16.79
C ARG A 741 -5.57 2.02 15.74
N SER A 742 -4.36 2.34 15.31
CA SER A 742 -3.63 1.62 14.26
C SER A 742 -2.83 0.43 14.79
N ILE A 743 -2.66 0.31 16.12
CA ILE A 743 -1.83 -0.74 16.72
C ILE A 743 -2.54 -2.11 16.64
N PRO A 744 -1.94 -3.11 15.97
CA PRO A 744 -2.46 -4.46 15.94
C PRO A 744 -2.51 -5.10 17.34
N LYS A 745 -3.42 -6.05 17.56
CA LYS A 745 -3.62 -6.67 18.88
C LYS A 745 -2.34 -7.35 19.38
N GLU A 746 -1.62 -8.01 18.49
CA GLU A 746 -0.37 -8.73 18.73
C GLU A 746 0.82 -7.82 19.12
N LEU A 747 0.80 -6.54 18.74
CA LEU A 747 1.85 -5.58 19.08
C LEU A 747 1.52 -4.74 20.32
N LYS A 748 0.30 -4.83 20.83
CA LYS A 748 -0.22 -3.95 21.87
C LYS A 748 0.59 -3.99 23.16
N LEU A 749 0.96 -5.19 23.62
CA LEU A 749 1.74 -5.35 24.86
C LEU A 749 3.12 -4.68 24.73
N LYS A 750 3.85 -5.02 23.68
CA LYS A 750 5.19 -4.47 23.41
C LYS A 750 5.18 -2.96 23.16
N HIS A 751 4.12 -2.44 22.51
CA HIS A 751 3.90 -1.00 22.36
C HIS A 751 3.77 -0.32 23.73
N VAL A 752 2.94 -0.87 24.62
CA VAL A 752 2.74 -0.33 25.97
C VAL A 752 4.05 -0.34 26.76
N GLU A 753 4.81 -1.43 26.74
CA GLU A 753 6.12 -1.53 27.40
C GLU A 753 7.12 -0.48 26.89
N TRP A 754 7.16 -0.28 25.56
CA TRP A 754 8.01 0.72 24.92
C TRP A 754 7.63 2.13 25.36
N CYS A 755 6.34 2.50 25.25
CA CYS A 755 5.84 3.82 25.65
C CYS A 755 6.02 4.09 27.15
N HIS A 756 5.80 3.07 27.99
CA HIS A 756 6.01 3.15 29.42
C HIS A 756 7.47 3.50 29.76
N SER A 757 8.41 2.89 29.05
CA SER A 757 9.84 3.09 29.32
C SER A 757 10.35 4.42 28.81
N TYR A 758 9.88 4.84 27.63
CA TYR A 758 10.09 6.20 27.16
C TYR A 758 9.57 7.23 28.17
N ALA A 759 8.37 7.02 28.72
CA ALA A 759 7.77 7.90 29.72
C ALA A 759 8.60 7.99 31.01
N ILE A 760 9.16 6.89 31.52
CA ILE A 760 10.07 6.91 32.68
C ILE A 760 11.33 7.72 32.35
N MET A 761 11.93 7.47 31.18
CA MET A 761 13.13 8.18 30.73
C MET A 761 12.88 9.69 30.63
N ASP A 762 11.81 10.11 29.98
CA ASP A 762 11.45 11.52 29.82
C ASP A 762 11.19 12.18 31.19
N LYS A 763 10.39 11.54 32.06
CA LYS A 763 10.13 12.05 33.42
C LYS A 763 11.41 12.20 34.23
N PHE A 764 12.31 11.22 34.13
CA PHE A 764 13.60 11.26 34.81
C PHE A 764 14.49 12.41 34.30
N MET A 765 14.59 12.59 32.97
CA MET A 765 15.34 13.70 32.38
C MET A 765 14.75 15.07 32.75
N ARG A 766 13.43 15.19 32.83
CA ARG A 766 12.75 16.41 33.31
C ARG A 766 13.11 16.77 34.75
N LYS A 767 13.16 15.77 35.62
CA LYS A 767 13.55 15.95 37.03
C LYS A 767 15.04 16.18 37.24
N ASN A 768 15.88 15.74 36.30
CA ASN A 768 17.32 15.81 36.39
C ASN A 768 17.92 16.61 35.22
N PRO A 769 17.79 17.95 35.22
CA PRO A 769 18.13 18.79 34.07
C PRO A 769 19.62 18.83 33.70
N ASN A 770 20.49 18.19 34.50
CA ASN A 770 21.92 18.00 34.23
C ASN A 770 22.21 16.71 33.45
N ILE A 771 21.23 15.83 33.33
CA ILE A 771 21.33 14.58 32.59
C ILE A 771 20.80 14.84 31.19
N LYS A 772 21.71 14.77 30.21
CA LYS A 772 21.38 14.99 28.79
C LYS A 772 20.74 13.75 28.16
N TYR A 773 21.11 12.57 28.65
CA TYR A 773 20.69 11.30 28.08
C TYR A 773 20.79 10.17 29.14
N ILE A 774 19.79 9.30 29.18
CA ILE A 774 19.75 8.10 30.03
C ILE A 774 19.37 6.87 29.22
N HIS A 775 20.11 5.76 29.44
CA HIS A 775 19.74 4.46 28.92
C HIS A 775 18.65 3.83 29.77
N PRO A 776 17.63 3.16 29.21
CA PRO A 776 16.59 2.52 30.01
C PRO A 776 17.17 1.49 31.00
N ASP A 777 18.19 0.73 30.61
CA ASP A 777 18.90 -0.18 31.52
C ASP A 777 19.63 0.52 32.69
N TYR A 778 19.82 1.84 32.65
CA TYR A 778 20.35 2.59 33.80
C TYR A 778 19.27 2.91 34.83
N LEU A 779 17.99 2.90 34.44
CA LEU A 779 16.86 3.12 35.36
C LEU A 779 16.81 2.04 36.44
N VAL A 780 17.16 0.78 36.09
CA VAL A 780 17.25 -0.32 37.06
C VAL A 780 18.48 -0.22 37.98
N LYS A 781 19.48 0.58 37.61
CA LYS A 781 20.72 0.80 38.39
C LYS A 781 20.68 2.09 39.23
N LEU A 782 19.57 2.85 39.20
CA LEU A 782 19.40 4.04 40.03
C LEU A 782 19.45 3.70 41.52
N ASP A 783 19.97 4.63 42.33
CA ASP A 783 19.98 4.56 43.79
C ASP A 783 18.59 4.21 44.35
N ALA A 784 18.55 3.46 45.45
CA ALA A 784 17.30 2.93 46.02
C ALA A 784 16.27 4.03 46.32
N LYS A 785 16.70 5.24 46.71
CA LYS A 785 15.78 6.37 46.98
C LYS A 785 15.15 6.91 45.70
N VAL A 786 15.93 7.03 44.64
CA VAL A 786 15.45 7.51 43.33
C VAL A 786 14.51 6.48 42.71
N ARG A 787 14.86 5.20 42.84
CA ARG A 787 14.03 4.07 42.41
C ARG A 787 12.69 4.04 43.14
N GLN A 788 12.70 4.23 44.47
CA GLN A 788 11.48 4.31 45.28
C GLN A 788 10.61 5.52 44.89
N SER A 789 11.21 6.67 44.58
CA SER A 789 10.47 7.84 44.08
C SER A 789 9.80 7.59 42.72
N ILE A 790 10.40 6.77 41.86
CA ILE A 790 9.80 6.36 40.59
C ILE A 790 8.67 5.35 40.86
N TYR A 791 8.87 4.36 41.74
CA TYR A 791 7.84 3.39 42.13
C TYR A 791 6.59 4.06 42.73
N ASN A 792 6.77 5.02 43.63
CA ASN A 792 5.68 5.76 44.29
C ASN A 792 4.84 6.59 43.30
N GLU A 793 5.32 6.79 42.07
CA GLU A 793 4.62 7.51 41.00
C GLU A 793 3.90 6.58 40.01
N GLY A 794 3.78 5.29 40.34
CA GLY A 794 2.96 4.31 39.62
C GLY A 794 3.69 3.46 38.59
N PHE A 795 5.03 3.43 38.61
CA PHE A 795 5.83 2.63 37.68
C PHE A 795 6.27 1.32 38.35
N THR A 796 5.58 0.20 38.16
CA THR A 796 5.77 -1.04 38.96
C THR A 796 7.04 -1.84 38.62
N SER A 797 7.64 -1.64 37.45
CA SER A 797 8.98 -2.16 37.11
C SER A 797 9.56 -1.43 35.89
N SER A 798 10.88 -1.25 35.82
CA SER A 798 11.55 -0.85 34.58
C SER A 798 11.88 -2.12 33.80
N PRO A 799 11.38 -2.31 32.56
CA PRO A 799 11.77 -3.46 31.76
C PRO A 799 13.29 -3.41 31.52
N ARG A 800 13.95 -4.56 31.63
CA ARG A 800 15.35 -4.69 31.21
C ARG A 800 15.32 -4.93 29.70
N PHE A 801 15.86 -4.01 28.94
CA PHE A 801 15.76 -4.05 27.47
C PHE A 801 17.00 -4.64 26.81
N SER A 802 18.12 -4.74 27.54
CA SER A 802 19.35 -5.33 27.03
C SER A 802 20.18 -5.98 28.14
N GLU A 803 20.98 -6.98 27.78
CA GLU A 803 21.94 -7.62 28.68
C GLU A 803 23.21 -6.78 28.89
N ARG A 804 23.45 -5.77 28.04
CA ARG A 804 24.65 -4.91 28.06
C ARG A 804 24.68 -3.95 29.26
N GLU A 805 25.83 -3.82 29.92
CA GLU A 805 26.02 -2.79 30.95
C GLU A 805 25.99 -1.38 30.36
N SER A 806 25.14 -0.50 30.92
CA SER A 806 24.94 0.88 30.44
C SER A 806 25.03 1.89 31.58
N GLY A 807 25.40 3.15 31.28
CA GLY A 807 25.56 4.28 32.22
C GLY A 807 24.79 5.54 31.79
N ALA A 808 24.53 6.48 32.69
CA ALA A 808 24.02 7.81 32.34
C ALA A 808 25.15 8.75 31.88
N VAL A 809 24.90 9.56 30.85
CA VAL A 809 25.90 10.53 30.34
C VAL A 809 25.58 11.91 30.88
N THR A 810 26.56 12.51 31.57
CA THR A 810 26.49 13.87 32.12
C THR A 810 26.99 14.90 31.09
N ASP A 811 26.47 16.12 31.14
CA ASP A 811 27.00 17.23 30.33
C ASP A 811 28.24 17.83 31.04
N PRO A 812 29.45 17.71 30.46
CA PRO A 812 30.68 18.16 31.12
C PRO A 812 30.79 19.70 31.21
N TYR A 813 29.99 20.46 30.45
CA TYR A 813 30.08 21.93 30.42
C TYR A 813 29.16 22.63 31.42
N HIS A 814 28.32 21.88 32.15
CA HIS A 814 27.52 22.45 33.23
C HIS A 814 28.28 22.35 34.54
N ARG A 815 29.06 23.40 34.87
CA ARG A 815 29.40 23.64 36.27
C ARG A 815 28.08 23.73 37.05
N LYS A 816 27.90 22.87 38.07
CA LYS A 816 26.91 23.10 39.12
C LYS A 816 27.17 24.51 39.62
N ASN A 817 26.31 25.47 39.30
CA ASN A 817 26.50 26.77 39.90
C ASN A 817 25.21 27.52 40.18
N VAL A 818 25.16 27.94 41.45
CA VAL A 818 24.42 29.07 42.02
C VAL A 818 22.91 28.87 42.16
N LYS A 819 22.50 28.04 43.13
CA LYS A 819 21.30 28.26 43.99
C LYS A 819 21.10 27.24 45.12
N GLN A 820 21.90 26.19 45.22
CA GLN A 820 21.81 25.21 46.34
C GLN A 820 22.88 25.38 47.44
N HIS A 821 23.71 26.43 47.40
CA HIS A 821 24.63 26.79 48.50
C HIS A 821 24.05 27.85 49.45
N THR A 822 22.86 27.60 49.98
CA THR A 822 22.34 28.34 51.14
C THR A 822 21.72 27.36 52.13
N MET A 823 22.50 26.39 52.57
CA MET A 823 22.41 25.78 53.90
C MET A 823 23.80 25.18 54.16
N TYR A 824 24.41 25.55 55.28
CA TYR A 824 25.84 25.37 55.61
C TYR A 824 26.80 26.37 54.95
N SER A 825 26.65 27.64 55.33
CA SER A 825 27.82 28.45 55.66
C SER A 825 27.84 28.63 57.18
N LYS A 826 28.80 27.98 57.83
CA LYS A 826 29.41 28.50 59.05
C LYS A 826 30.76 27.81 59.27
N VAL A 827 31.74 28.66 59.56
CA VAL A 827 33.04 28.41 60.22
C VAL A 827 34.28 28.32 59.32
N LEU A 828 34.99 29.47 59.30
CA LEU A 828 36.43 29.76 59.23
C LEU A 828 37.32 29.29 58.05
N LYS A 829 37.87 30.29 57.33
CA LYS A 829 39.32 30.69 57.24
C LYS A 829 40.34 29.63 57.74
N THR A 830 41.47 29.31 57.10
CA THR A 830 42.44 30.11 56.32
C THR A 830 43.58 29.17 55.81
N VAL A 831 44.21 29.53 54.69
CA VAL A 831 45.66 29.41 54.32
C VAL A 831 46.32 28.02 54.19
N GLY A 832 47.02 27.84 53.06
CA GLY A 832 48.17 26.92 52.87
C GLY A 832 48.04 26.03 51.62
N THR A 833 48.52 26.45 50.45
CA THR A 833 49.81 26.10 49.81
C THR A 833 50.05 24.62 49.43
N GLN A 834 50.32 24.47 48.14
CA GLN A 834 51.30 23.59 47.47
C GLN A 834 51.06 22.08 47.28
N ASP A 835 51.25 21.75 46.00
CA ASP A 835 52.05 20.68 45.41
C ASP A 835 51.58 19.23 45.32
N ASP A 836 51.73 18.79 44.07
CA ASP A 836 52.20 17.50 43.57
C ASP A 836 51.34 16.25 43.67
N GLY A 837 51.40 15.48 42.57
CA GLY A 837 51.36 14.03 42.64
C GLY A 837 50.28 13.35 41.82
N ASP A 838 50.54 13.23 40.53
CA ASP A 838 50.53 11.98 39.75
C ASP A 838 49.68 10.76 40.18
N LYS A 839 49.07 10.18 39.13
CA LYS A 839 48.75 8.77 38.88
C LYS A 839 47.46 8.15 39.43
N ASP A 840 46.59 7.90 38.44
CA ASP A 840 46.08 6.60 37.99
C ASP A 840 45.58 5.53 38.97
N ASP A 841 44.48 4.95 38.50
CA ASP A 841 43.96 3.59 38.71
C ASP A 841 42.89 3.35 39.80
N GLY A 842 41.72 2.94 39.30
CA GLY A 842 41.14 1.67 39.72
C GLY A 842 40.03 1.69 40.78
N LYS A 843 38.80 1.50 40.28
CA LYS A 843 37.71 0.66 40.81
C LYS A 843 37.20 0.91 42.25
N PHE A 844 35.94 1.33 42.42
CA PHE A 844 34.72 0.49 42.37
C PHE A 844 34.48 -0.32 43.67
N TRP A 845 33.54 0.21 44.48
CA TRP A 845 32.78 -0.28 45.64
C TRP A 845 33.47 -1.06 46.77
N LEU A 846 33.29 -0.57 48.00
CA LEU A 846 32.47 -1.23 49.02
C LEU A 846 32.06 -0.16 50.06
N GLY A 847 30.76 0.04 50.21
CA GLY A 847 30.21 0.78 51.34
C GLY A 847 30.21 -0.12 52.57
N ASN A 848 30.74 0.39 53.67
CA ASN A 848 30.51 -0.19 54.99
C ASN A 848 29.35 0.55 55.65
N ASP A 849 28.45 -0.26 56.22
CA ASP A 849 27.28 0.16 56.98
C ASP A 849 27.65 1.02 58.18
N ASN A 850 26.77 1.97 58.52
CA ASN A 850 26.29 2.09 59.89
C ASN A 850 25.00 2.92 59.98
N ALA A 851 24.03 2.30 60.64
CA ALA A 851 22.74 2.85 61.00
C ALA A 851 22.85 3.94 62.07
N ASN A 852 21.91 4.89 62.09
CA ASN A 852 21.14 5.16 63.30
C ASN A 852 19.88 6.01 63.04
N ASN A 853 18.89 5.70 63.86
CA ASN A 853 17.51 6.18 63.96
C ASN A 853 17.37 7.70 64.11
N GLU A 854 16.26 8.26 63.59
CA GLU A 854 15.29 8.99 64.43
C GLU A 854 13.94 9.28 63.75
N LYS A 855 12.91 9.42 64.59
CA LYS A 855 11.47 9.45 64.30
C LYS A 855 10.96 10.82 63.82
N VAL A 856 10.10 10.81 62.78
CA VAL A 856 8.75 11.42 62.60
C VAL A 856 8.42 12.70 63.42
N PRO A 857 7.89 13.81 62.81
CA PRO A 857 6.43 13.94 62.64
C PRO A 857 5.90 14.56 61.34
N LEU A 858 4.70 14.09 60.97
CA LEU A 858 3.74 14.70 60.05
C LEU A 858 3.39 16.15 60.45
N LEU A 859 3.24 17.06 59.47
CA LEU A 859 1.95 17.69 59.13
C LEU A 859 2.05 18.64 57.91
N ASN A 860 1.13 18.42 56.97
CA ASN A 860 0.32 19.36 56.18
C ASN A 860 0.89 20.62 55.50
N ALA A 861 0.50 20.69 54.22
CA ALA A 861 -0.08 21.83 53.49
C ALA A 861 0.80 22.45 52.39
N VAL A 862 0.63 21.97 51.14
CA VAL A 862 0.72 22.84 49.94
C VAL A 862 -0.34 22.45 48.92
N LYS A 863 -1.49 23.13 49.05
CA LYS A 863 -2.30 23.78 48.02
C LYS A 863 -1.99 23.41 46.55
N GLU A 864 -2.96 22.71 45.96
CA GLU A 864 -3.08 22.43 44.53
C GLU A 864 -2.96 23.70 43.66
N ARG A 865 -2.10 23.65 42.65
CA ARG A 865 -2.36 24.32 41.37
C ARG A 865 -2.75 23.24 40.38
N GLY A 866 -4.04 23.16 40.07
CA GLY A 866 -4.56 22.32 39.00
C GLY A 866 -3.95 22.71 37.66
N GLY A 867 -3.08 21.84 37.15
CA GLY A 867 -2.81 21.68 35.73
C GLY A 867 -3.24 20.28 35.35
N THR A 868 -4.20 20.14 34.45
CA THR A 868 -4.63 18.86 33.90
C THR A 868 -3.48 18.25 33.08
N GLU A 869 -2.71 17.33 33.67
CA GLU A 869 -1.73 16.52 32.96
C GLU A 869 -2.44 15.54 32.02
N HIS A 870 -2.66 15.96 30.76
CA HIS A 870 -3.09 15.10 29.67
C HIS A 870 -1.88 14.57 28.90
N SER A 871 -1.05 13.76 29.55
CA SER A 871 0.03 13.01 28.91
C SER A 871 -0.43 11.57 28.59
N CYS A 872 0.17 10.95 27.57
CA CYS A 872 0.15 9.52 27.26
C CYS A 872 0.19 8.65 28.54
N LEU A 873 0.95 9.11 29.55
CA LEU A 873 1.11 8.54 30.88
C LEU A 873 -0.22 8.31 31.63
N ALA A 874 -1.11 9.31 31.69
CA ALA A 874 -2.39 9.21 32.41
C ALA A 874 -3.35 8.24 31.71
N ARG A 875 -3.27 8.16 30.37
CA ARG A 875 -4.15 7.30 29.56
C ARG A 875 -3.68 5.84 29.55
N ILE A 876 -2.36 5.60 29.55
CA ILE A 876 -1.78 4.26 29.70
C ILE A 876 -2.03 3.71 31.10
N LEU A 877 -1.84 4.51 32.16
CA LEU A 877 -2.10 4.08 33.54
C LEU A 877 -3.59 3.76 33.79
N PHE A 878 -4.51 4.54 33.21
CA PHE A 878 -5.95 4.23 33.26
C PHE A 878 -6.29 2.91 32.53
N TYR A 879 -5.61 2.63 31.41
CA TYR A 879 -5.80 1.41 30.63
C TYR A 879 -5.23 0.17 31.32
N MET A 880 -4.04 0.28 31.93
CA MET A 880 -3.41 -0.78 32.73
C MET A 880 -4.26 -1.13 33.96
N SER A 881 -4.74 -0.11 34.69
CA SER A 881 -5.67 -0.29 35.82
C SER A 881 -6.99 -0.96 35.39
N SER A 882 -7.49 -0.65 34.18
CA SER A 882 -8.68 -1.31 33.63
C SER A 882 -8.43 -2.74 33.13
N LEU A 883 -7.20 -3.12 32.79
CA LEU A 883 -6.82 -4.47 32.37
C LEU A 883 -6.60 -5.38 33.59
N GLU A 884 -5.85 -4.91 34.59
CA GLU A 884 -5.66 -5.61 35.87
C GLU A 884 -7.01 -5.89 36.56
N LYS A 885 -7.94 -4.94 36.51
CA LYS A 885 -9.29 -5.13 37.04
C LYS A 885 -10.12 -6.17 36.27
N ARG A 886 -9.88 -6.35 34.96
CA ARG A 886 -10.59 -7.35 34.13
C ARG A 886 -10.01 -8.75 34.27
N GLU A 887 -8.70 -8.88 34.48
CA GLU A 887 -8.05 -10.15 34.77
C GLU A 887 -8.38 -10.64 36.19
N ALA A 888 -8.50 -9.73 37.16
CA ALA A 888 -8.95 -10.07 38.52
C ALA A 888 -10.44 -10.51 38.58
N GLU A 889 -11.28 -10.11 37.62
CA GLU A 889 -12.72 -10.38 37.63
C GLU A 889 -13.16 -11.60 36.78
N GLY A 890 -12.24 -12.29 36.09
CA GLY A 890 -12.48 -13.61 35.49
C GLY A 890 -13.69 -13.72 34.54
N ARG A 891 -14.08 -12.67 33.81
CA ARG A 891 -15.25 -12.69 32.90
C ARG A 891 -14.87 -12.96 31.44
N PRO A 892 -15.51 -13.91 30.74
CA PRO A 892 -15.33 -14.09 29.31
C PRO A 892 -16.05 -13.00 28.50
N SER A 893 -15.48 -12.66 27.34
CA SER A 893 -15.94 -11.62 26.43
C SER A 893 -17.32 -11.91 25.83
N ARG A 894 -18.31 -11.04 26.07
CA ARG A 894 -19.53 -10.97 25.25
C ARG A 894 -19.28 -10.10 24.02
N GLU A 895 -19.53 -10.65 22.84
CA GLU A 895 -19.67 -9.91 21.58
C GLU A 895 -20.93 -9.02 21.62
N PRO A 896 -20.92 -7.83 20.98
CA PRO A 896 -22.13 -7.03 20.85
C PRO A 896 -22.94 -7.48 19.63
N LEU A 897 -24.08 -8.13 19.88
CA LEU A 897 -25.21 -8.18 18.95
C LEU A 897 -25.78 -6.75 18.79
N LEU A 898 -25.78 -6.23 17.57
CA LEU A 898 -26.53 -5.04 17.19
C LEU A 898 -27.60 -5.45 16.16
N SER A 899 -28.80 -5.74 16.66
CA SER A 899 -30.02 -5.85 15.85
C SER A 899 -30.83 -4.56 15.95
N SER A 900 -31.27 -4.07 14.79
CA SER A 900 -32.59 -3.49 14.49
C SER A 900 -33.37 -2.80 15.62
N ALA A 901 -33.58 -1.48 15.47
CA ALA A 901 -34.82 -0.82 15.85
C ALA A 901 -34.90 0.56 15.16
N PHE A 902 -35.85 0.73 14.23
CA PHE A 902 -36.61 1.98 14.06
C PHE A 902 -37.86 1.72 13.22
N ALA A 903 -38.99 1.58 13.90
CA ALA A 903 -40.33 1.86 13.40
C ALA A 903 -41.18 2.37 14.58
N ALA A 904 -42.05 3.33 14.27
CA ALA A 904 -43.10 3.99 15.07
C ALA A 904 -42.69 5.15 16.01
N GLY A 905 -43.27 6.32 15.72
CA GLY A 905 -43.14 7.61 16.39
C GLY A 905 -43.35 8.74 15.41
#